data_AF-A0A3M2DV09-F1
#
_entry.id   AF-A0A3M2DV09-F1
#
_cell.length_a   1.000
_cell.length_b   1.000
_cell.length_c   1.000
_cell.angle_alpha   90.00
_cell.angle_beta   90.00
_cell.angle_gamma   90.00
#
_symmetry.space_group_name_H-M   'P 1'
#
loop_
_entity.id
_entity.type
_entity.pdbx_description
1 polymer ?
#
loop_
_entity_poly.entity_id
_entity_poly.type
_entity_poly.pdbx_seq_one_letter_code
_entity_poly.pdbx_strand_id
1 'polypeptide(L)'
;MSANRACFALALAAACGGRAPAPAHVARSSDAAQPDRTAPPTGAASISAAELRAHVELLASDELRGRETLAPGYQRAADYLAREMNRYGLAPLPGHDDFQVAYTLYELGYDDAHTSLSAGGTAYALGRDFAVFPFSDEGVAEGPVVFAGYGITAPELNWDDYAGLDVAGKIVLVLRHHPGEGDGKADEAFRRHALFATKAANARRHGAAAMLLVTDPLHHDDGDDLRSNAIWLTQPLDERMRERMQRARQTRDGAPLVALHVSRSVATALVAGAGRSLADLQRAVDGGDKPAAIANAGTVATVSVRARTDARVVTPVDVIGYLEGSDPALRDEWIVVGAHFDHLGAYDGAGDTVYNGADDNASGTAGMLELAQAFASRARRPKRSLVFIGFSGEEKGLLGSRALVDQHILPIERVVFMLNLDMIGRNPSQPVAVVGDGYGTGVREAVAAANAAVGLPIEFGGAEYSGNSDHHPFYASDVPFAFFFTGLHDDYHQLSDHADKLAYDRMADIVRVAYGTVDAIASGAVTPTFIHHVDWLGIEVQARGGDAVVTAVAGGSRAAGAGLAAGDVIRAIGGTPLADPRDVGKRFREWEPGTAQDLVVARGGATRSVHVARAKRGYLGVFPGPVDADARKALGLSDDEGVRIRGVAPDGPAGKAGLREGDIVIRIRGLPVNLRSLGTHLARIGAGEPVQIVIVRDGERKTLDLVLGERPQRP
;
A
#
# COMPACT_ATOMS: atom_id res chain seq x y z
N MET A 1 -108.40 41.27 48.31
CA MET A 1 -108.04 41.01 49.73
C MET A 1 -106.92 39.99 49.75
N SER A 2 -105.82 40.33 50.44
CA SER A 2 -104.81 39.46 51.10
C SER A 2 -104.51 38.09 50.44
N ALA A 3 -103.41 37.97 49.68
CA ALA A 3 -102.11 37.49 50.16
C ALA A 3 -102.10 36.01 50.60
N ASN A 4 -101.45 35.14 49.81
CA ASN A 4 -100.11 34.66 50.17
C ASN A 4 -99.50 33.81 49.05
N ARG A 5 -98.20 34.08 48.84
CA ARG A 5 -97.30 33.42 47.89
C ARG A 5 -96.78 32.11 48.47
N ALA A 6 -96.72 31.06 47.66
CA ALA A 6 -95.64 30.06 47.67
C ALA A 6 -95.65 29.33 46.31
N CYS A 7 -94.45 29.15 45.74
CA CYS A 7 -94.17 29.07 44.32
C CYS A 7 -94.54 27.74 43.61
N PHE A 8 -95.20 27.93 42.47
CA PHE A 8 -95.18 27.17 41.20
C PHE A 8 -93.74 27.16 40.60
N ALA A 9 -93.30 26.35 39.62
CA ALA A 9 -93.93 25.46 38.66
C ALA A 9 -92.86 24.55 38.01
N LEU A 10 -93.33 23.44 37.44
CA LEU A 10 -92.81 22.83 36.23
C LEU A 10 -93.14 23.71 35.00
N ALA A 11 -92.27 23.76 33.98
CA ALA A 11 -92.60 23.46 32.56
C ALA A 11 -91.77 24.21 31.49
N LEU A 12 -91.41 23.42 30.47
CA LEU A 12 -91.08 23.64 29.04
C LEU A 12 -91.03 25.08 28.46
N ALA A 13 -90.01 25.38 27.64
CA ALA A 13 -90.04 25.30 26.16
C ALA A 13 -88.93 26.12 25.45
N ALA A 14 -88.51 25.60 24.28
CA ALA A 14 -88.04 26.28 23.06
C ALA A 14 -86.67 27.03 22.97
N ALA A 15 -85.78 26.41 22.19
CA ALA A 15 -85.02 26.92 21.03
C ALA A 15 -83.89 27.98 21.13
N CYS A 16 -82.77 27.58 20.51
CA CYS A 16 -81.72 28.33 19.80
C CYS A 16 -80.63 29.08 20.57
N GLY A 17 -79.38 28.60 20.40
CA GLY A 17 -78.19 29.46 20.40
C GLY A 17 -76.92 28.81 20.97
N GLY A 18 -75.90 28.64 20.12
CA GLY A 18 -74.50 28.76 20.58
C GLY A 18 -73.75 27.46 20.93
N ARG A 19 -72.83 27.12 20.04
CA ARG A 19 -71.84 26.03 20.01
C ARG A 19 -70.80 26.08 21.16
N ALA A 20 -70.48 24.92 21.76
CA ALA A 20 -69.18 24.63 22.41
C ALA A 20 -68.89 23.10 22.26
N PRO A 21 -67.64 22.66 22.03
CA PRO A 21 -67.35 21.37 21.40
C PRO A 21 -67.37 20.19 22.38
N ALA A 22 -67.96 19.08 21.94
CA ALA A 22 -67.85 17.76 22.57
C ALA A 22 -66.52 17.07 22.16
N PRO A 23 -65.98 16.14 22.97
CA PRO A 23 -64.62 15.64 22.83
C PRO A 23 -64.48 14.80 21.56
N ALA A 24 -63.37 15.00 20.85
CA ALA A 24 -63.05 14.26 19.64
C ALA A 24 -62.91 12.76 19.95
N HIS A 25 -63.71 11.95 19.25
CA HIS A 25 -63.48 10.53 19.12
C HIS A 25 -62.10 10.30 18.49
N VAL A 26 -61.24 9.56 19.19
CA VAL A 26 -59.99 9.04 18.66
C VAL A 26 -60.34 8.02 17.58
N ALA A 27 -60.32 8.46 16.32
CA ALA A 27 -60.31 7.57 15.18
C ALA A 27 -58.97 6.83 15.19
N ARG A 28 -59.02 5.49 15.34
CA ARG A 28 -57.87 4.64 15.04
C ARG A 28 -57.61 4.72 13.54
N SER A 29 -56.61 5.51 13.12
CA SER A 29 -56.03 5.40 11.79
C SER A 29 -55.03 4.24 11.80
N SER A 30 -55.53 3.02 11.64
CA SER A 30 -54.69 1.88 11.24
C SER A 30 -54.77 1.74 9.73
N ASP A 31 -53.91 2.49 9.04
CA ASP A 31 -53.43 2.16 7.69
C ASP A 31 -52.09 2.88 7.49
N ALA A 32 -51.10 2.47 8.29
CA ALA A 32 -49.73 2.50 7.81
C ALA A 32 -49.59 1.23 6.97
N ALA A 33 -49.49 1.38 5.65
CA ALA A 33 -49.22 0.28 4.75
C ALA A 33 -48.04 -0.55 5.30
N GLN A 34 -48.27 -1.82 5.58
CA GLN A 34 -47.19 -2.75 5.87
C GLN A 34 -46.22 -2.71 4.68
N PRO A 35 -44.90 -2.60 4.90
CA PRO A 35 -43.95 -2.69 3.79
C PRO A 35 -44.15 -4.03 3.08
N ASP A 36 -44.34 -3.95 1.77
CA ASP A 36 -44.49 -5.11 0.89
C ASP A 36 -43.25 -6.00 1.03
N ARG A 37 -43.43 -7.17 1.64
CA ARG A 37 -42.35 -8.15 1.88
C ARG A 37 -41.89 -8.85 0.59
N THR A 38 -42.44 -8.49 -0.57
CA THR A 38 -42.10 -9.08 -1.88
C THR A 38 -41.19 -8.20 -2.75
N ALA A 39 -40.97 -6.93 -2.40
CA ALA A 39 -40.02 -6.08 -3.11
C ALA A 39 -38.57 -6.49 -2.79
N PRO A 40 -37.65 -6.50 -3.79
CA PRO A 40 -36.24 -6.79 -3.54
C PRO A 40 -35.66 -5.75 -2.56
N PRO A 41 -34.74 -6.17 -1.66
CA PRO A 41 -34.11 -5.25 -0.73
C PRO A 41 -33.31 -4.16 -1.47
N THR A 42 -33.22 -2.97 -0.90
CA THR A 42 -32.54 -1.80 -1.50
C THR A 42 -31.61 -1.12 -0.51
N GLY A 43 -30.62 -0.35 -0.97
CA GLY A 43 -29.69 0.34 -0.08
C GLY A 43 -28.88 -0.65 0.76
N ALA A 44 -28.57 -0.29 2.02
CA ALA A 44 -27.80 -1.17 2.91
C ALA A 44 -28.42 -2.57 3.11
N ALA A 45 -29.73 -2.72 2.90
CA ALA A 45 -30.42 -3.99 3.06
C ALA A 45 -30.23 -4.95 1.87
N SER A 46 -29.79 -4.46 0.70
CA SER A 46 -29.48 -5.33 -0.44
C SER A 46 -28.20 -6.13 -0.22
N ILE A 47 -27.25 -5.57 0.55
CA ILE A 47 -25.94 -6.18 0.82
C ILE A 47 -26.13 -7.56 1.46
N SER A 48 -25.68 -8.62 0.78
CA SER A 48 -25.89 -10.00 1.22
C SER A 48 -24.63 -10.86 1.15
N ALA A 49 -24.45 -11.74 2.16
CA ALA A 49 -23.35 -12.71 2.18
C ALA A 49 -23.42 -13.68 0.98
N ALA A 50 -24.62 -13.94 0.46
CA ALA A 50 -24.83 -14.81 -0.68
C ALA A 50 -24.35 -14.17 -2.00
N GLU A 51 -24.64 -12.90 -2.24
CA GLU A 51 -24.13 -12.19 -3.43
C GLU A 51 -22.63 -11.96 -3.34
N LEU A 52 -22.11 -11.58 -2.17
CA LEU A 52 -20.66 -11.51 -1.93
C LEU A 52 -19.97 -12.84 -2.27
N ARG A 53 -20.52 -13.97 -1.82
CA ARG A 53 -20.02 -15.29 -2.16
C ARG A 53 -20.05 -15.56 -3.65
N ALA A 54 -21.15 -15.24 -4.34
CA ALA A 54 -21.25 -15.44 -5.78
C ALA A 54 -20.22 -14.61 -6.56
N HIS A 55 -20.01 -13.35 -6.17
CA HIS A 55 -18.97 -12.49 -6.73
C HIS A 55 -17.57 -13.09 -6.52
N VAL A 56 -17.24 -13.49 -5.29
CA VAL A 56 -15.93 -14.08 -4.97
C VAL A 56 -15.72 -15.39 -5.70
N GLU A 57 -16.68 -16.32 -5.69
CA GLU A 57 -16.53 -17.63 -6.33
C GLU A 57 -16.28 -17.51 -7.84
N LEU A 58 -16.88 -16.52 -8.50
CA LEU A 58 -16.58 -16.25 -9.91
C LEU A 58 -15.18 -15.62 -10.06
N LEU A 59 -14.91 -14.54 -9.33
CA LEU A 59 -13.67 -13.78 -9.47
C LEU A 59 -12.46 -14.66 -9.14
N ALA A 60 -12.54 -15.45 -8.08
CA ALA A 60 -11.51 -16.38 -7.63
C ALA A 60 -11.61 -17.77 -8.28
N SER A 61 -12.33 -17.94 -9.40
CA SER A 61 -12.39 -19.22 -10.10
C SER A 61 -11.12 -19.53 -10.90
N ASP A 62 -10.79 -20.81 -11.04
CA ASP A 62 -9.69 -21.29 -11.89
C ASP A 62 -9.86 -20.85 -13.35
N GLU A 63 -11.12 -20.69 -13.80
CA GLU A 63 -11.45 -20.19 -15.14
C GLU A 63 -10.88 -18.79 -15.38
N LEU A 64 -10.69 -17.97 -14.34
CA LEU A 64 -10.06 -16.66 -14.44
C LEU A 64 -8.54 -16.69 -14.26
N ARG A 65 -7.93 -17.87 -14.09
CA ARG A 65 -6.46 -18.09 -14.08
C ARG A 65 -5.69 -17.04 -13.25
N GLY A 66 -6.22 -16.67 -12.08
CA GLY A 66 -5.61 -15.73 -11.15
C GLY A 66 -5.50 -14.29 -11.62
N ARG A 67 -6.21 -13.90 -12.70
CA ARG A 67 -6.45 -12.50 -13.10
C ARG A 67 -5.20 -11.62 -13.18
N GLU A 68 -4.06 -12.16 -13.61
CA GLU A 68 -2.85 -11.35 -13.80
C GLU A 68 -3.10 -10.23 -14.80
N THR A 69 -2.75 -8.99 -14.43
CA THR A 69 -2.88 -7.82 -15.30
C THR A 69 -2.25 -8.08 -16.68
N LEU A 70 -3.01 -7.80 -17.75
CA LEU A 70 -2.75 -8.11 -19.17
C LEU A 70 -2.93 -9.58 -19.60
N ALA A 71 -3.29 -10.50 -18.69
CA ALA A 71 -3.63 -11.87 -19.03
C ALA A 71 -5.12 -12.01 -19.46
N PRO A 72 -5.49 -13.11 -20.17
CA PRO A 72 -6.88 -13.32 -20.58
C PRO A 72 -7.89 -13.40 -19.41
N GLY A 73 -7.46 -13.91 -18.25
CA GLY A 73 -8.30 -14.01 -17.06
C GLY A 73 -8.66 -12.66 -16.45
N TYR A 74 -7.72 -11.72 -16.49
CA TYR A 74 -7.91 -10.33 -16.13
C TYR A 74 -8.97 -9.65 -17.01
N GLN A 75 -8.88 -9.81 -18.34
CA GLN A 75 -9.88 -9.22 -19.24
C GLN A 75 -11.29 -9.77 -18.99
N ARG A 76 -11.42 -11.08 -18.71
CA ARG A 76 -12.71 -11.69 -18.34
C ARG A 76 -13.28 -11.11 -17.04
N ALA A 77 -12.42 -10.83 -16.06
CA ALA A 77 -12.82 -10.15 -14.83
C ALA A 77 -13.26 -8.70 -15.11
N ALA A 78 -12.53 -7.95 -15.94
CA ALA A 78 -12.90 -6.59 -16.33
C ALA A 78 -14.27 -6.56 -17.03
N ASP A 79 -14.52 -7.49 -17.95
CA ASP A 79 -15.81 -7.61 -18.63
C ASP A 79 -16.93 -7.96 -17.64
N TYR A 80 -16.64 -8.76 -16.62
CA TYR A 80 -17.61 -9.07 -15.56
C TYR A 80 -17.99 -7.85 -14.73
N LEU A 81 -17.01 -7.11 -14.22
CA LEU A 81 -17.25 -5.88 -13.46
C LEU A 81 -18.06 -4.88 -14.29
N ALA A 82 -17.70 -4.67 -15.56
CA ALA A 82 -18.41 -3.75 -16.46
C ALA A 82 -19.87 -4.18 -16.66
N ARG A 83 -20.13 -5.48 -16.84
CA ARG A 83 -21.50 -6.02 -16.94
C ARG A 83 -22.30 -5.80 -15.66
N GLU A 84 -21.70 -6.03 -14.49
CA GLU A 84 -22.36 -5.84 -13.20
C GLU A 84 -22.68 -4.37 -12.95
N MET A 85 -21.72 -3.46 -13.15
CA MET A 85 -21.93 -2.01 -13.03
C MET A 85 -23.04 -1.51 -13.96
N ASN A 86 -23.06 -1.96 -15.21
CA ASN A 86 -24.13 -1.64 -16.16
C ASN A 86 -25.48 -2.22 -15.71
N ARG A 87 -25.50 -3.47 -15.22
CA ARG A 87 -26.71 -4.13 -14.68
C ARG A 87 -27.30 -3.36 -13.50
N TYR A 88 -26.45 -2.74 -12.68
CA TYR A 88 -26.87 -1.90 -11.55
C TYR A 88 -27.40 -0.52 -11.99
N GLY A 89 -27.25 -0.16 -13.27
CA GLY A 89 -27.71 1.12 -13.81
C GLY A 89 -26.74 2.27 -13.58
N LEU A 90 -25.45 1.97 -13.36
CA LEU A 90 -24.39 2.98 -13.40
C LEU A 90 -24.15 3.44 -14.84
N ALA A 91 -23.53 4.61 -14.99
CA ALA A 91 -23.00 5.07 -16.26
C ALA A 91 -21.47 4.87 -16.33
N PRO A 92 -20.85 4.87 -17.52
CA PRO A 92 -19.41 5.09 -17.65
C PRO A 92 -18.94 6.37 -16.97
N LEU A 93 -17.64 6.48 -16.71
CA LEU A 93 -17.02 7.71 -16.20
C LEU A 93 -17.36 8.90 -17.13
N PRO A 94 -17.73 10.10 -16.61
CA PRO A 94 -18.01 11.25 -17.46
C PRO A 94 -16.87 11.59 -18.41
N GLY A 95 -17.17 11.63 -19.72
CA GLY A 95 -16.17 11.82 -20.77
C GLY A 95 -15.66 10.52 -21.41
N HIS A 96 -16.12 9.37 -20.95
CA HIS A 96 -15.82 8.05 -21.51
C HIS A 96 -17.10 7.36 -22.01
N ASP A 97 -16.97 6.55 -23.06
CA ASP A 97 -18.09 5.83 -23.68
C ASP A 97 -18.27 4.41 -23.12
N ASP A 98 -17.31 3.91 -22.33
CA ASP A 98 -17.28 2.54 -21.79
C ASP A 98 -16.84 2.55 -20.31
N PHE A 99 -17.26 1.53 -19.56
CA PHE A 99 -16.82 1.27 -18.18
C PHE A 99 -15.34 0.92 -18.12
N GLN A 100 -14.77 0.31 -19.17
CA GLN A 100 -13.35 -0.03 -19.21
C GLN A 100 -12.53 1.18 -19.69
N VAL A 101 -11.77 1.78 -18.77
CA VAL A 101 -10.98 2.97 -19.01
C VAL A 101 -9.51 2.59 -19.12
N ALA A 102 -8.97 2.67 -20.34
CA ALA A 102 -7.59 2.33 -20.62
C ALA A 102 -6.60 3.37 -20.08
N TYR A 103 -5.45 2.90 -19.62
CA TYR A 103 -4.32 3.74 -19.22
C TYR A 103 -3.01 3.25 -19.81
N THR A 104 -2.03 4.14 -19.93
CA THR A 104 -0.78 3.84 -20.62
C THR A 104 0.28 3.31 -19.65
N LEU A 105 0.87 2.16 -19.96
CA LEU A 105 2.07 1.65 -19.32
C LEU A 105 3.14 1.31 -20.36
N TYR A 106 4.36 1.11 -19.86
CA TYR A 106 5.56 0.94 -20.66
C TYR A 106 6.26 -0.37 -20.32
N GLU A 107 6.04 -1.41 -21.12
CA GLU A 107 6.86 -2.61 -21.02
C GLU A 107 8.26 -2.34 -21.57
N LEU A 108 9.27 -2.61 -20.75
CA LEU A 108 10.65 -2.54 -21.22
C LEU A 108 10.87 -3.63 -22.28
N GLY A 109 11.01 -3.21 -23.53
CA GLY A 109 11.40 -4.06 -24.63
C GLY A 109 12.92 -4.10 -24.82
N TYR A 110 13.36 -5.16 -25.48
CA TYR A 110 14.68 -5.28 -26.05
C TYR A 110 14.51 -5.60 -27.53
N ASP A 111 15.49 -5.24 -28.34
CA ASP A 111 15.54 -5.78 -29.70
C ASP A 111 15.88 -7.26 -29.60
N ASP A 112 14.87 -8.12 -29.66
CA ASP A 112 14.99 -9.57 -29.60
C ASP A 112 15.99 -10.10 -30.64
N ALA A 113 16.15 -9.43 -31.79
CA ALA A 113 17.08 -9.83 -32.84
C ALA A 113 18.55 -9.52 -32.48
N HIS A 114 18.80 -8.58 -31.57
CA HIS A 114 20.13 -8.16 -31.16
C HIS A 114 20.42 -8.40 -29.66
N THR A 115 19.48 -9.04 -28.98
CA THR A 115 19.60 -9.49 -27.59
C THR A 115 19.82 -11.00 -27.57
N SER A 116 21.03 -11.41 -27.22
CA SER A 116 21.45 -12.80 -27.35
C SER A 116 22.36 -13.23 -26.21
N LEU A 117 22.20 -14.49 -25.80
CA LEU A 117 23.17 -15.21 -24.99
C LEU A 117 23.62 -16.44 -25.78
N SER A 118 24.93 -16.59 -25.96
CA SER A 118 25.51 -17.81 -26.50
C SER A 118 26.74 -18.21 -25.70
N ALA A 119 26.95 -19.51 -25.52
CA ALA A 119 28.13 -20.01 -24.83
C ALA A 119 28.52 -21.39 -25.36
N GLY A 120 29.82 -21.64 -25.51
CA GLY A 120 30.32 -22.94 -26.01
C GLY A 120 29.74 -23.35 -27.37
N GLY A 121 29.42 -22.39 -28.24
CA GLY A 121 28.79 -22.63 -29.54
C GLY A 121 27.27 -22.89 -29.49
N THR A 122 26.65 -22.89 -28.32
CA THR A 122 25.19 -23.01 -28.16
C THR A 122 24.56 -21.63 -28.02
N ALA A 123 23.51 -21.36 -28.79
CA ALA A 123 22.66 -20.17 -28.63
C ALA A 123 21.47 -20.50 -27.72
N TYR A 124 21.18 -19.60 -26.79
CA TYR A 124 20.07 -19.74 -25.85
C TYR A 124 18.91 -18.82 -26.24
N ALA A 125 17.68 -19.23 -25.95
CA ALA A 125 16.47 -18.52 -26.32
C ALA A 125 16.06 -17.50 -25.24
N LEU A 126 15.90 -16.24 -25.65
CA LEU A 126 15.33 -15.18 -24.80
C LEU A 126 13.91 -15.56 -24.36
N GLY A 127 13.57 -15.30 -23.09
CA GLY A 127 12.27 -15.59 -22.49
C GLY A 127 12.05 -17.05 -22.07
N ARG A 128 12.88 -17.99 -22.53
CA ARG A 128 12.89 -19.39 -22.11
C ARG A 128 14.13 -19.74 -21.30
N ASP A 129 15.30 -19.48 -21.87
CA ASP A 129 16.59 -19.89 -21.32
C ASP A 129 17.24 -18.75 -20.51
N PHE A 130 16.95 -17.49 -20.86
CA PHE A 130 17.39 -16.31 -20.13
C PHE A 130 16.41 -15.12 -20.27
N ALA A 131 16.48 -14.17 -19.34
CA ALA A 131 15.77 -12.89 -19.34
C ALA A 131 16.73 -11.74 -19.01
N VAL A 132 16.45 -10.53 -19.50
CA VAL A 132 17.32 -9.36 -19.27
C VAL A 132 16.81 -8.53 -18.09
N PHE A 133 17.69 -8.18 -17.15
CA PHE A 133 17.29 -7.34 -16.02
C PHE A 133 16.89 -5.92 -16.48
N PRO A 134 15.80 -5.32 -15.93
CA PRO A 134 15.41 -3.93 -16.20
C PRO A 134 16.53 -2.91 -15.98
N PHE A 135 17.42 -3.18 -15.02
CA PHE A 135 18.56 -2.33 -14.68
C PHE A 135 19.86 -2.66 -15.45
N SER A 136 19.85 -3.66 -16.34
CA SER A 136 21.00 -3.98 -17.20
C SER A 136 21.38 -2.78 -18.06
N ASP A 137 22.67 -2.54 -18.23
CA ASP A 137 23.12 -1.61 -19.26
C ASP A 137 23.03 -2.28 -20.64
N GLU A 138 23.08 -1.48 -21.70
CA GLU A 138 23.29 -2.00 -23.06
C GLU A 138 24.77 -2.22 -23.30
N GLY A 139 25.09 -3.24 -24.09
CA GLY A 139 26.46 -3.56 -24.41
C GLY A 139 26.64 -4.97 -24.94
N VAL A 140 27.89 -5.26 -25.28
CA VAL A 140 28.33 -6.60 -25.62
C VAL A 140 29.47 -6.96 -24.68
N ALA A 141 29.37 -8.12 -24.06
CA ALA A 141 30.43 -8.71 -23.27
C ALA A 141 30.76 -10.08 -23.85
N GLU A 142 32.05 -10.32 -24.11
CA GLU A 142 32.55 -11.61 -24.54
C GLU A 142 33.72 -11.98 -23.64
N GLY A 143 33.70 -13.18 -23.09
CA GLY A 143 34.78 -13.63 -22.24
C GLY A 143 34.48 -14.93 -21.51
N PRO A 144 35.47 -15.43 -20.76
CA PRO A 144 35.27 -16.59 -19.90
C PRO A 144 34.23 -16.29 -18.82
N VAL A 145 33.36 -17.27 -18.56
CA VAL A 145 32.45 -17.23 -17.42
C VAL A 145 33.21 -17.62 -16.15
N VAL A 146 33.11 -16.79 -15.12
CA VAL A 146 33.74 -16.99 -13.81
C VAL A 146 32.65 -17.10 -12.75
N PHE A 147 32.62 -18.20 -12.00
CA PHE A 147 31.69 -18.35 -10.88
C PHE A 147 32.15 -17.46 -9.71
N ALA A 148 31.27 -16.57 -9.26
CA ALA A 148 31.54 -15.58 -8.22
C ALA A 148 30.65 -15.78 -6.99
N GLY A 149 30.31 -17.03 -6.66
CA GLY A 149 29.47 -17.36 -5.50
C GLY A 149 28.12 -16.69 -5.55
N TYR A 150 27.72 -16.02 -4.48
CA TYR A 150 26.50 -15.21 -4.44
C TYR A 150 26.72 -13.78 -4.97
N GLY A 151 27.93 -13.40 -5.39
CA GLY A 151 28.24 -12.04 -5.86
C GLY A 151 28.14 -10.98 -4.75
N ILE A 152 28.39 -11.37 -3.50
CA ILE A 152 28.27 -10.51 -2.32
C ILE A 152 29.64 -9.98 -1.90
N THR A 153 29.73 -8.66 -1.71
CA THR A 153 30.80 -8.00 -0.95
C THR A 153 30.14 -7.29 0.23
N ALA A 154 30.31 -7.87 1.43
CA ALA A 154 29.74 -7.42 2.69
C ALA A 154 30.83 -7.40 3.77
N PRO A 155 31.69 -6.36 3.80
CA PRO A 155 32.79 -6.26 4.77
C PRO A 155 32.31 -6.34 6.22
N GLU A 156 31.10 -5.84 6.51
CA GLU A 156 30.48 -5.89 7.84
C GLU A 156 30.11 -7.31 8.29
N LEU A 157 30.00 -8.26 7.35
CA LEU A 157 29.78 -9.68 7.61
C LEU A 157 31.07 -10.50 7.45
N ASN A 158 32.22 -9.84 7.23
CA ASN A 158 33.48 -10.47 6.83
C ASN A 158 33.30 -11.40 5.61
N TRP A 159 32.39 -11.04 4.70
CA TRP A 159 32.06 -11.82 3.52
C TRP A 159 32.45 -11.04 2.26
N ASP A 160 33.20 -11.69 1.38
CA ASP A 160 33.52 -11.15 0.07
C ASP A 160 33.76 -12.32 -0.89
N ASP A 161 32.86 -12.44 -1.86
CA ASP A 161 32.89 -13.45 -2.92
C ASP A 161 33.91 -13.11 -4.01
N TYR A 162 34.24 -11.83 -4.16
CA TYR A 162 35.20 -11.35 -5.16
C TYR A 162 36.64 -11.34 -4.64
N ALA A 163 36.86 -11.62 -3.35
CA ALA A 163 38.18 -11.63 -2.73
C ALA A 163 39.12 -12.60 -3.46
N GLY A 164 40.14 -12.04 -4.12
CA GLY A 164 41.14 -12.80 -4.89
C GLY A 164 40.63 -13.34 -6.24
N LEU A 165 39.42 -12.98 -6.66
CA LEU A 165 38.83 -13.42 -7.92
C LEU A 165 39.08 -12.37 -9.02
N ASP A 166 39.76 -12.76 -10.09
CA ASP A 166 39.96 -11.89 -11.25
C ASP A 166 38.73 -11.91 -12.16
N VAL A 167 37.93 -10.84 -12.10
CA VAL A 167 36.69 -10.66 -12.88
C VAL A 167 36.75 -9.48 -13.85
N ALA A 168 37.88 -8.77 -13.93
CA ALA A 168 38.00 -7.56 -14.74
C ALA A 168 37.76 -7.87 -16.23
N GLY A 169 36.74 -7.24 -16.82
CA GLY A 169 36.32 -7.46 -18.21
C GLY A 169 35.64 -8.80 -18.48
N LYS A 170 35.41 -9.64 -17.45
CA LYS A 170 34.86 -11.00 -17.61
C LYS A 170 33.36 -11.05 -17.37
N ILE A 171 32.78 -12.22 -17.64
CA ILE A 171 31.38 -12.52 -17.37
C ILE A 171 31.32 -13.29 -16.04
N VAL A 172 30.60 -12.77 -15.05
CA VAL A 172 30.44 -13.45 -13.76
C VAL A 172 29.13 -14.23 -13.71
N LEU A 173 29.18 -15.48 -13.25
CA LEU A 173 27.99 -16.26 -12.90
C LEU A 173 27.80 -16.19 -11.38
N VAL A 174 26.64 -15.73 -10.93
CA VAL A 174 26.30 -15.56 -9.51
C VAL A 174 25.02 -16.29 -9.15
N LEU A 175 24.97 -16.83 -7.93
CA LEU A 175 23.78 -17.40 -7.33
C LEU A 175 22.82 -16.29 -6.85
N ARG A 176 21.53 -16.54 -7.00
CA ARG A 176 20.46 -15.84 -6.30
C ARG A 176 20.57 -16.08 -4.79
N HIS A 177 19.88 -15.26 -4.01
CA HIS A 177 19.82 -15.36 -2.54
C HIS A 177 21.20 -15.15 -1.90
N HIS A 178 21.52 -15.89 -0.85
CA HIS A 178 22.70 -15.69 -0.04
C HIS A 178 23.07 -16.98 0.71
N PRO A 179 24.28 -17.10 1.27
CA PRO A 179 24.63 -18.27 2.07
C PRO A 179 23.81 -18.35 3.36
N GLY A 180 23.56 -19.58 3.85
CA GLY A 180 22.88 -19.83 5.12
C GLY A 180 21.36 -19.64 5.08
N GLU A 181 20.74 -19.81 3.91
CA GLU A 181 19.30 -19.65 3.75
C GLU A 181 18.50 -20.63 4.63
N GLY A 182 17.46 -20.12 5.31
CA GLY A 182 16.69 -20.88 6.30
C GLY A 182 17.27 -20.83 7.72
N ASP A 183 18.46 -20.26 7.90
CA ASP A 183 18.91 -19.73 9.18
C ASP A 183 18.39 -18.29 9.30
N GLY A 184 17.33 -18.08 10.07
CA GLY A 184 16.66 -16.79 10.20
C GLY A 184 17.58 -15.62 10.62
N LYS A 185 18.76 -15.89 11.19
CA LYS A 185 19.78 -14.86 11.45
C LYS A 185 20.59 -14.52 10.20
N ALA A 186 20.99 -15.52 9.41
CA ALA A 186 21.70 -15.31 8.15
C ALA A 186 20.80 -14.62 7.12
N ASP A 187 19.53 -15.02 7.03
CA ASP A 187 18.51 -14.37 6.19
C ASP A 187 18.44 -12.87 6.46
N GLU A 188 18.40 -12.48 7.72
CA GLU A 188 18.33 -11.08 8.12
C GLU A 188 19.63 -10.32 7.80
N ALA A 189 20.79 -10.94 8.05
CA ALA A 189 22.11 -10.33 7.82
C ALA A 189 22.36 -10.07 6.32
N PHE A 190 22.06 -11.04 5.46
CA PHE A 190 22.37 -10.97 4.04
C PHE A 190 21.26 -10.36 3.18
N ARG A 191 20.05 -10.13 3.71
CA ARG A 191 18.86 -9.66 2.96
C ARG A 191 19.13 -8.54 1.95
N ARG A 192 19.99 -7.57 2.31
CA ARG A 192 20.30 -6.41 1.45
C ARG A 192 21.27 -6.74 0.32
N HIS A 193 22.15 -7.70 0.56
CA HIS A 193 23.15 -8.20 -0.38
C HIS A 193 22.56 -9.21 -1.36
N ALA A 194 21.45 -9.85 -1.00
CA ALA A 194 20.70 -10.76 -1.85
C ALA A 194 19.98 -10.08 -3.03
N LEU A 195 19.78 -8.76 -2.99
CA LEU A 195 19.07 -8.02 -4.05
C LEU A 195 19.85 -8.06 -5.38
N PHE A 196 19.14 -8.31 -6.49
CA PHE A 196 19.73 -8.40 -7.84
C PHE A 196 20.56 -7.17 -8.23
N ALA A 197 20.01 -5.97 -7.98
CA ALA A 197 20.68 -4.71 -8.29
C ALA A 197 21.95 -4.50 -7.44
N THR A 198 21.97 -4.99 -6.19
CA THR A 198 23.16 -4.94 -5.32
C THR A 198 24.27 -5.84 -5.87
N LYS A 199 23.94 -7.08 -6.27
CA LYS A 199 24.90 -8.01 -6.89
C LYS A 199 25.48 -7.44 -8.19
N ALA A 200 24.63 -6.82 -9.02
CA ALA A 200 25.07 -6.12 -10.23
C ALA A 200 25.98 -4.92 -9.91
N ALA A 201 25.68 -4.14 -8.86
CA ALA A 201 26.56 -3.06 -8.43
C ALA A 201 27.93 -3.57 -7.98
N ASN A 202 27.98 -4.69 -7.23
CA ASN A 202 29.23 -5.33 -6.83
C ASN A 202 30.02 -5.86 -8.04
N ALA A 203 29.37 -6.59 -8.94
CA ALA A 203 30.01 -7.09 -10.18
C ALA A 203 30.66 -5.94 -10.96
N ARG A 204 29.95 -4.81 -11.12
CA ARG A 204 30.47 -3.61 -11.77
C ARG A 204 31.67 -3.01 -11.03
N ARG A 205 31.60 -2.88 -9.70
CA ARG A 205 32.69 -2.33 -8.87
C ARG A 205 33.97 -3.15 -8.99
N HIS A 206 33.84 -4.47 -9.14
CA HIS A 206 34.97 -5.37 -9.36
C HIS A 206 35.41 -5.48 -10.82
N GLY A 207 34.76 -4.74 -11.73
CA GLY A 207 35.16 -4.59 -13.13
C GLY A 207 34.60 -5.67 -14.07
N ALA A 208 33.60 -6.46 -13.67
CA ALA A 208 32.95 -7.40 -14.57
C ALA A 208 32.28 -6.67 -15.75
N ALA A 209 32.31 -7.28 -16.93
CA ALA A 209 31.65 -6.77 -18.14
C ALA A 209 30.20 -7.26 -18.25
N ALA A 210 29.90 -8.43 -17.68
CA ALA A 210 28.53 -8.91 -17.56
C ALA A 210 28.32 -9.76 -16.29
N MET A 211 27.06 -9.85 -15.87
CA MET A 211 26.58 -10.69 -14.78
C MET A 211 25.46 -11.60 -15.30
N LEU A 212 25.64 -12.90 -15.10
CA LEU A 212 24.62 -13.92 -15.28
C LEU A 212 24.19 -14.37 -13.87
N LEU A 213 22.92 -14.17 -13.53
CA LEU A 213 22.36 -14.62 -12.26
C LEU A 213 21.55 -15.88 -12.48
N VAL A 214 21.68 -16.87 -11.59
CA VAL A 214 20.88 -18.11 -11.62
C VAL A 214 20.23 -18.34 -10.26
N THR A 215 19.00 -18.85 -10.23
CA THR A 215 18.37 -19.33 -9.00
C THR A 215 19.16 -20.51 -8.45
N ASP A 216 19.54 -20.45 -7.18
CA ASP A 216 20.41 -21.44 -6.57
C ASP A 216 19.70 -22.81 -6.43
N PRO A 217 20.41 -23.93 -6.67
CA PRO A 217 19.76 -25.24 -6.83
C PRO A 217 19.41 -26.01 -5.56
N LEU A 218 19.92 -25.65 -4.37
CA LEU A 218 19.76 -26.47 -3.16
C LEU A 218 18.56 -26.11 -2.29
N HIS A 219 18.12 -24.85 -2.30
CA HIS A 219 17.07 -24.36 -1.41
C HIS A 219 15.75 -24.04 -2.14
N HIS A 220 15.75 -24.05 -3.48
CA HIS A 220 14.61 -23.66 -4.30
C HIS A 220 14.33 -24.66 -5.42
N ASP A 221 13.05 -25.03 -5.59
CA ASP A 221 12.61 -26.01 -6.59
C ASP A 221 11.95 -25.36 -7.82
N ASP A 222 12.22 -24.08 -8.07
CA ASP A 222 11.72 -23.28 -9.21
C ASP A 222 12.07 -23.84 -10.61
N GLY A 223 12.65 -25.03 -10.75
CA GLY A 223 13.24 -25.59 -11.96
C GLY A 223 14.01 -24.59 -12.84
N ASP A 224 13.71 -24.62 -14.13
CA ASP A 224 14.12 -23.63 -15.12
C ASP A 224 13.13 -22.47 -15.26
N ASP A 225 12.16 -22.36 -14.35
CA ASP A 225 11.14 -21.33 -14.45
C ASP A 225 11.71 -19.94 -14.17
N LEU A 226 11.91 -19.19 -15.24
CA LEU A 226 12.22 -17.78 -15.18
C LEU A 226 10.97 -16.94 -14.85
N ARG A 227 9.75 -17.47 -14.97
CA ARG A 227 8.48 -16.70 -14.91
C ARG A 227 8.02 -16.35 -13.51
N SER A 228 8.12 -17.26 -12.55
CA SER A 228 7.98 -16.98 -11.10
C SER A 228 8.86 -15.80 -10.66
N ASN A 229 9.94 -15.53 -11.40
CA ASN A 229 10.91 -14.46 -11.16
C ASN A 229 10.81 -13.30 -12.18
N ALA A 230 10.15 -13.51 -13.32
CA ALA A 230 9.91 -12.52 -14.37
C ALA A 230 8.83 -11.51 -13.99
N ILE A 231 7.99 -11.82 -12.99
CA ILE A 231 7.02 -10.88 -12.43
C ILE A 231 7.71 -9.58 -12.06
N TRP A 232 8.98 -9.52 -11.63
CA TRP A 232 9.68 -8.26 -11.34
C TRP A 232 10.55 -7.73 -12.50
N LEU A 233 10.90 -8.57 -13.47
CA LEU A 233 11.85 -8.26 -14.55
C LEU A 233 11.19 -7.75 -15.83
N THR A 234 9.90 -7.98 -15.97
CA THR A 234 9.13 -7.63 -17.18
C THR A 234 7.91 -6.77 -16.87
N GLN A 235 7.81 -6.21 -15.64
CA GLN A 235 6.65 -5.36 -15.31
C GLN A 235 6.59 -4.17 -16.24
N PRO A 236 5.38 -3.87 -16.75
CA PRO A 236 5.12 -2.57 -17.33
C PRO A 236 5.44 -1.49 -16.29
N LEU A 237 6.14 -0.46 -16.73
CA LEU A 237 6.48 0.70 -15.91
C LEU A 237 5.43 1.78 -16.10
N ASP A 238 5.10 2.49 -15.03
CA ASP A 238 4.52 3.82 -15.15
C ASP A 238 5.56 4.82 -15.71
N GLU A 239 5.10 5.98 -16.19
CA GLU A 239 5.96 7.02 -16.77
C GLU A 239 7.03 7.50 -15.77
N ARG A 240 6.67 7.70 -14.49
CA ARG A 240 7.61 8.19 -13.47
C ARG A 240 8.74 7.20 -13.23
N MET A 241 8.43 5.91 -13.18
CA MET A 241 9.40 4.83 -13.03
C MET A 241 10.27 4.74 -14.28
N ARG A 242 9.68 4.83 -15.48
CA ARG A 242 10.40 4.87 -16.76
C ARG A 242 11.43 6.00 -16.77
N GLU A 243 11.00 7.23 -16.47
CA GLU A 243 11.90 8.38 -16.40
C GLU A 243 12.96 8.24 -15.30
N ARG A 244 12.59 7.74 -14.11
CA ARG A 244 13.54 7.53 -13.01
C ARG A 244 14.63 6.55 -13.43
N MET A 245 14.25 5.46 -14.11
CA MET A 245 15.19 4.48 -14.63
C MET A 245 16.08 5.07 -15.73
N GLN A 246 15.52 5.87 -16.64
CA GLN A 246 16.30 6.59 -17.65
C GLN A 246 17.32 7.53 -17.01
N ARG A 247 16.90 8.35 -16.03
CA ARG A 247 17.81 9.24 -15.27
C ARG A 247 18.89 8.47 -14.53
N ALA A 248 18.52 7.40 -13.81
CA ALA A 248 19.46 6.57 -13.07
C ALA A 248 20.52 5.90 -13.95
N ARG A 249 20.22 5.67 -15.24
CA ARG A 249 21.21 5.21 -16.23
C ARG A 249 22.11 6.36 -16.69
N GLN A 250 21.55 7.53 -16.97
CA GLN A 250 22.31 8.69 -17.44
C GLN A 250 23.31 9.22 -16.41
N THR A 251 22.99 9.10 -15.12
CA THR A 251 23.82 9.59 -14.01
C THR A 251 24.64 8.48 -13.35
N ARG A 252 24.80 7.33 -14.00
CA ARG A 252 25.44 6.15 -13.40
C ARG A 252 26.95 6.21 -13.62
N ASP A 253 27.73 6.20 -12.53
CA ASP A 253 29.19 6.12 -12.59
C ASP A 253 29.68 4.66 -12.75
N GLY A 254 30.72 4.46 -13.56
CA GLY A 254 31.38 3.17 -13.78
C GLY A 254 31.18 2.59 -15.18
N ALA A 255 31.87 1.48 -15.48
CA ALA A 255 31.74 0.79 -16.77
C ALA A 255 30.34 0.17 -16.92
N PRO A 256 29.79 0.10 -18.15
CA PRO A 256 28.52 -0.59 -18.39
C PRO A 256 28.63 -2.07 -18.01
N LEU A 257 27.58 -2.60 -17.39
CA LEU A 257 27.45 -4.00 -17.02
C LEU A 257 26.17 -4.57 -17.66
N VAL A 258 26.34 -5.57 -18.50
CA VAL A 258 25.21 -6.35 -19.04
C VAL A 258 24.75 -7.37 -17.99
N ALA A 259 23.47 -7.41 -17.65
CA ALA A 259 22.95 -8.26 -16.59
C ALA A 259 21.76 -9.11 -17.07
N LEU A 260 21.90 -10.45 -16.98
CA LEU A 260 20.87 -11.43 -17.36
C LEU A 260 20.52 -12.35 -16.19
N HIS A 261 19.25 -12.77 -16.10
CA HIS A 261 18.84 -13.94 -15.34
C HIS A 261 18.84 -15.14 -16.29
N VAL A 262 19.55 -16.22 -15.96
CA VAL A 262 19.62 -17.44 -16.76
C VAL A 262 18.95 -18.60 -16.03
N SER A 263 18.39 -19.54 -16.78
CA SER A 263 17.83 -20.78 -16.24
C SER A 263 18.91 -21.66 -15.61
N ARG A 264 18.50 -22.62 -14.76
CA ARG A 264 19.43 -23.56 -14.13
C ARG A 264 20.12 -24.44 -15.17
N SER A 265 19.41 -24.85 -16.22
CA SER A 265 19.98 -25.58 -17.36
C SER A 265 21.09 -24.79 -18.05
N VAL A 266 20.90 -23.50 -18.30
CA VAL A 266 21.95 -22.63 -18.87
C VAL A 266 23.14 -22.54 -17.93
N ALA A 267 22.92 -22.20 -16.66
CA ALA A 267 24.01 -22.08 -15.69
C ALA A 267 24.81 -23.37 -15.54
N THR A 268 24.13 -24.52 -15.51
CA THR A 268 24.74 -25.85 -15.46
C THR A 268 25.62 -26.11 -16.67
N ALA A 269 25.17 -25.76 -17.87
CA ALA A 269 25.97 -25.86 -19.09
C ALA A 269 27.20 -24.95 -19.05
N LEU A 270 27.06 -23.72 -18.54
CA LEU A 270 28.16 -22.76 -18.42
C LEU A 270 29.28 -23.27 -17.50
N VAL A 271 28.93 -23.97 -16.42
CA VAL A 271 29.91 -24.53 -15.48
C VAL A 271 30.31 -25.98 -15.78
N ALA A 272 29.70 -26.67 -16.74
CA ALA A 272 29.97 -28.09 -16.99
C ALA A 272 31.46 -28.41 -17.27
N GLY A 273 32.16 -27.53 -17.98
CA GLY A 273 33.60 -27.66 -18.27
C GLY A 273 34.52 -27.59 -17.04
N ALA A 274 33.96 -27.26 -15.87
CA ALA A 274 34.66 -27.12 -14.60
C ALA A 274 34.93 -28.42 -13.85
N GLY A 275 34.23 -29.50 -14.17
CA GLY A 275 34.23 -30.72 -13.36
C GLY A 275 33.49 -30.62 -12.01
N ARG A 276 32.67 -29.57 -11.80
CA ARG A 276 31.76 -29.42 -10.65
C ARG A 276 30.35 -29.09 -11.14
N SER A 277 29.33 -29.65 -10.50
CA SER A 277 27.94 -29.24 -10.75
C SER A 277 27.63 -27.89 -10.09
N LEU A 278 26.56 -27.22 -10.53
CA LEU A 278 26.10 -25.98 -9.89
C LEU A 278 25.78 -26.19 -8.40
N ALA A 279 25.24 -27.36 -8.04
CA ALA A 279 24.98 -27.73 -6.65
C ALA A 279 26.27 -27.95 -5.84
N ASP A 280 27.34 -28.47 -6.46
CA ASP A 280 28.64 -28.60 -5.80
C ASP A 280 29.29 -27.23 -5.56
N LEU A 281 29.11 -26.30 -6.49
CA LEU A 281 29.57 -24.92 -6.35
C LEU A 281 28.82 -24.20 -5.22
N GLN A 282 27.50 -24.33 -5.13
CA GLN A 282 26.72 -23.78 -4.03
C GLN A 282 27.16 -24.38 -2.68
N ARG A 283 27.25 -25.71 -2.56
CA ARG A 283 27.69 -26.37 -1.31
C ARG A 283 29.07 -25.91 -0.84
N ALA A 284 30.00 -25.69 -1.78
CA ALA A 284 31.33 -25.18 -1.44
C ALA A 284 31.26 -23.77 -0.83
N VAL A 285 30.53 -22.86 -1.48
CA VAL A 285 30.36 -21.48 -1.00
C VAL A 285 29.61 -21.44 0.33
N ASP A 286 28.55 -22.22 0.50
CA ASP A 286 27.81 -22.33 1.76
C ASP A 286 28.69 -22.91 2.89
N GLY A 287 29.63 -23.79 2.54
CA GLY A 287 30.66 -24.32 3.44
C GLY A 287 31.78 -23.33 3.78
N GLY A 288 31.79 -22.14 3.17
CA GLY A 288 32.76 -21.08 3.43
C GLY A 288 33.94 -21.03 2.45
N ASP A 289 33.96 -21.88 1.42
CA ASP A 289 34.99 -21.81 0.38
C ASP A 289 34.87 -20.50 -0.40
N LYS A 290 36.01 -19.84 -0.64
CA LYS A 290 36.04 -18.61 -1.45
C LYS A 290 35.90 -18.93 -2.93
N PRO A 291 35.10 -18.16 -3.71
CA PRO A 291 34.99 -18.35 -5.16
C PRO A 291 36.33 -18.45 -5.88
N ALA A 292 37.34 -17.64 -5.49
CA ALA A 292 38.69 -17.71 -6.06
C ALA A 292 39.38 -19.09 -5.93
N ALA A 293 39.01 -19.90 -4.93
CA ALA A 293 39.55 -21.24 -4.70
C ALA A 293 38.74 -22.36 -5.39
N ILE A 294 37.54 -22.04 -5.89
CA ILE A 294 36.61 -22.98 -6.54
C ILE A 294 36.31 -22.59 -7.99
N ALA A 295 36.90 -21.49 -8.49
CA ALA A 295 36.61 -20.91 -9.79
C ALA A 295 37.12 -21.81 -10.93
N ASN A 296 36.25 -21.99 -11.92
CA ASN A 296 36.47 -22.87 -13.05
C ASN A 296 36.09 -22.14 -14.35
N ALA A 297 37.02 -21.35 -14.89
CA ALA A 297 36.81 -20.69 -16.19
C ALA A 297 36.94 -21.72 -17.32
N GLY A 298 35.82 -22.27 -17.78
CA GLY A 298 35.81 -23.22 -18.90
C GLY A 298 35.10 -22.69 -20.15
N THR A 299 33.90 -22.13 -19.96
CA THR A 299 33.04 -21.77 -21.10
C THR A 299 33.19 -20.28 -21.43
N VAL A 300 33.57 -19.99 -22.67
CA VAL A 300 33.46 -18.64 -23.23
C VAL A 300 32.00 -18.38 -23.57
N ALA A 301 31.48 -17.27 -23.06
CA ALA A 301 30.14 -16.79 -23.39
C ALA A 301 30.24 -15.44 -24.09
N THR A 302 29.25 -15.18 -24.94
CA THR A 302 28.99 -13.89 -25.55
C THR A 302 27.59 -13.49 -25.12
N VAL A 303 27.49 -12.30 -24.54
CA VAL A 303 26.25 -11.68 -24.11
C VAL A 303 26.10 -10.38 -24.88
N SER A 304 24.97 -10.19 -25.55
CA SER A 304 24.60 -8.95 -26.21
C SER A 304 23.25 -8.51 -25.68
N VAL A 305 23.18 -7.27 -25.20
CA VAL A 305 21.92 -6.56 -24.97
C VAL A 305 22.03 -5.27 -25.77
N ARG A 306 21.29 -5.18 -26.86
CA ARG A 306 21.33 -4.03 -27.77
C ARG A 306 19.94 -3.49 -27.98
N ALA A 307 19.89 -2.19 -28.27
CA ALA A 307 18.71 -1.45 -28.67
C ALA A 307 17.51 -1.85 -27.81
N ARG A 308 17.51 -1.44 -26.53
CA ARG A 308 16.25 -1.39 -25.79
C ARG A 308 15.30 -0.59 -26.65
N THR A 309 14.31 -1.26 -27.21
CA THR A 309 13.32 -0.58 -28.02
C THR A 309 12.64 0.45 -27.12
N ASP A 310 12.13 1.52 -27.73
CA ASP A 310 11.14 2.35 -27.05
C ASP A 310 10.12 1.42 -26.39
N ALA A 311 9.87 1.63 -25.10
CA ALA A 311 9.06 0.73 -24.31
C ALA A 311 7.76 0.43 -25.05
N ARG A 312 7.41 -0.86 -25.16
CA ARG A 312 6.15 -1.24 -25.79
C ARG A 312 5.04 -0.63 -24.96
N VAL A 313 4.27 0.25 -25.59
CA VAL A 313 3.08 0.82 -24.97
C VAL A 313 2.06 -0.29 -24.81
N VAL A 314 1.67 -0.55 -23.57
CA VAL A 314 0.57 -1.47 -23.24
C VAL A 314 -0.53 -0.68 -22.55
N THR A 315 -1.77 -1.14 -22.77
CA THR A 315 -2.99 -0.41 -22.39
C THR A 315 -3.93 -1.31 -21.59
N PRO A 316 -3.59 -1.64 -20.32
CA PRO A 316 -4.56 -2.19 -19.38
C PRO A 316 -5.71 -1.21 -19.14
N VAL A 317 -6.77 -1.71 -18.50
CA VAL A 317 -8.01 -0.99 -18.18
C VAL A 317 -8.36 -1.07 -16.70
N ASP A 318 -8.75 0.06 -16.13
CA ASP A 318 -9.53 0.06 -14.89
C ASP A 318 -11.02 0.00 -15.25
N VAL A 319 -11.86 -0.56 -14.39
CA VAL A 319 -13.31 -0.62 -14.62
C VAL A 319 -14.03 0.40 -13.75
N ILE A 320 -14.66 1.39 -14.35
CA ILE A 320 -15.17 2.58 -13.67
C ILE A 320 -16.67 2.77 -13.94
N GLY A 321 -17.45 2.72 -12.86
CA GLY A 321 -18.88 3.02 -12.85
C GLY A 321 -19.18 4.32 -12.11
N TYR A 322 -20.04 5.15 -12.69
CA TYR A 322 -20.43 6.47 -12.21
C TYR A 322 -21.91 6.51 -11.82
N LEU A 323 -22.20 7.00 -10.61
CA LEU A 323 -23.54 7.34 -10.15
C LEU A 323 -23.62 8.85 -9.89
N GLU A 324 -24.34 9.56 -10.75
CA GLU A 324 -24.52 11.01 -10.62
C GLU A 324 -25.27 11.37 -9.33
N GLY A 325 -24.73 12.36 -8.61
CA GLY A 325 -25.35 12.96 -7.44
C GLY A 325 -26.62 13.74 -7.77
N SER A 326 -27.56 13.77 -6.82
CA SER A 326 -28.86 14.43 -6.97
C SER A 326 -28.85 15.93 -6.68
N ASP A 327 -27.81 16.46 -6.02
CA ASP A 327 -27.75 17.85 -5.60
C ASP A 327 -26.93 18.69 -6.58
N PRO A 328 -27.50 19.73 -7.22
CA PRO A 328 -26.77 20.55 -8.19
C PRO A 328 -25.54 21.26 -7.64
N ALA A 329 -25.44 21.49 -6.33
CA ALA A 329 -24.28 22.12 -5.71
C ALA A 329 -23.20 21.12 -5.30
N LEU A 330 -23.55 19.84 -5.11
CA LEU A 330 -22.63 18.82 -4.59
C LEU A 330 -22.33 17.68 -5.57
N ARG A 331 -23.09 17.52 -6.66
CA ARG A 331 -22.87 16.44 -7.64
C ARG A 331 -21.51 16.50 -8.34
N ASP A 332 -20.87 17.67 -8.38
CA ASP A 332 -19.52 17.83 -8.91
C ASP A 332 -18.42 17.46 -7.89
N GLU A 333 -18.78 17.19 -6.63
CA GLU A 333 -17.92 16.56 -5.63
C GLU A 333 -18.09 15.04 -5.71
N TRP A 334 -16.98 14.33 -5.84
CA TRP A 334 -16.95 12.89 -6.13
C TRP A 334 -16.42 12.11 -4.94
N ILE A 335 -17.05 10.98 -4.65
CA ILE A 335 -16.56 10.00 -3.68
C ILE A 335 -16.15 8.76 -4.47
N VAL A 336 -14.89 8.37 -4.33
CA VAL A 336 -14.36 7.15 -4.94
C VAL A 336 -14.57 5.98 -3.98
N VAL A 337 -15.07 4.87 -4.49
CA VAL A 337 -15.12 3.56 -3.81
C VAL A 337 -14.35 2.59 -4.68
N GLY A 338 -13.21 2.11 -4.18
CA GLY A 338 -12.25 1.37 -4.97
C GLY A 338 -11.83 0.04 -4.36
N ALA A 339 -11.49 -0.91 -5.22
CA ALA A 339 -10.86 -2.18 -4.91
C ALA A 339 -10.09 -2.66 -6.14
N HIS A 340 -8.89 -3.23 -5.99
CA HIS A 340 -8.25 -3.91 -7.13
C HIS A 340 -8.93 -5.24 -7.42
N PHE A 341 -8.86 -5.67 -8.70
CA PHE A 341 -9.42 -6.95 -9.16
C PHE A 341 -8.40 -7.89 -9.83
N ASP A 342 -7.17 -7.43 -10.08
CA ASP A 342 -6.09 -8.27 -10.60
C ASP A 342 -5.38 -9.05 -9.50
N HIS A 343 -4.80 -10.21 -9.81
CA HIS A 343 -3.99 -10.97 -8.85
C HIS A 343 -2.75 -11.57 -9.53
N LEU A 344 -2.10 -12.57 -8.92
CA LEU A 344 -0.78 -13.06 -9.31
C LEU A 344 -0.75 -13.99 -10.54
N GLY A 345 -1.90 -14.42 -11.06
CA GLY A 345 -1.98 -15.28 -12.24
C GLY A 345 -1.92 -16.79 -11.96
N ALA A 346 -1.35 -17.54 -12.90
CA ALA A 346 -1.24 -18.99 -12.82
C ALA A 346 -0.03 -19.50 -13.60
N TYR A 347 0.52 -20.64 -13.19
CA TYR A 347 1.56 -21.35 -13.95
C TYR A 347 1.03 -22.67 -14.51
N ASP A 348 1.76 -23.24 -15.46
CA ASP A 348 1.43 -24.53 -16.06
C ASP A 348 2.10 -25.64 -15.22
N GLY A 349 1.32 -26.64 -14.79
CA GLY A 349 1.82 -27.72 -13.93
C GLY A 349 0.73 -28.73 -13.56
N ALA A 350 1.08 -29.70 -12.72
CA ALA A 350 0.13 -30.63 -12.14
C ALA A 350 -0.22 -30.20 -10.70
N GLY A 351 -1.47 -30.42 -10.29
CA GLY A 351 -1.97 -29.96 -8.98
C GLY A 351 -2.63 -28.59 -9.07
N ASP A 352 -2.68 -27.89 -7.95
CA ASP A 352 -3.12 -26.50 -7.91
C ASP A 352 -2.00 -25.59 -8.42
N THR A 353 -2.32 -24.74 -9.38
CA THR A 353 -1.36 -23.85 -10.06
C THR A 353 -1.92 -22.45 -10.28
N VAL A 354 -3.09 -22.15 -9.71
CA VAL A 354 -3.78 -20.88 -9.88
C VAL A 354 -3.73 -20.10 -8.57
N TYR A 355 -3.18 -18.89 -8.60
CA TYR A 355 -3.35 -17.96 -7.49
C TYR A 355 -4.76 -17.39 -7.59
N ASN A 356 -5.73 -18.01 -6.92
CA ASN A 356 -7.14 -17.64 -7.05
C ASN A 356 -7.43 -16.25 -6.46
N GLY A 357 -6.72 -15.83 -5.41
CA GLY A 357 -6.86 -14.51 -4.82
C GLY A 357 -8.28 -14.23 -4.33
N ALA A 358 -8.79 -15.11 -3.46
CA ALA A 358 -10.13 -15.00 -2.93
C ALA A 358 -10.26 -13.87 -1.89
N ASP A 359 -9.34 -13.78 -0.93
CA ASP A 359 -9.31 -12.64 -0.01
C ASP A 359 -8.57 -11.47 -0.64
N ASP A 360 -7.37 -11.75 -1.16
CA ASP A 360 -6.55 -10.81 -1.91
C ASP A 360 -6.72 -11.08 -3.41
N ASN A 361 -7.77 -10.59 -4.05
CA ASN A 361 -8.51 -9.37 -3.69
C ASN A 361 -10.02 -9.47 -3.95
N ALA A 362 -10.50 -10.65 -4.36
CA ALA A 362 -11.88 -10.82 -4.80
C ALA A 362 -12.89 -10.39 -3.73
N SER A 363 -12.52 -10.54 -2.44
CA SER A 363 -13.31 -10.06 -1.30
C SER A 363 -13.60 -8.56 -1.34
N GLY A 364 -12.59 -7.74 -1.63
CA GLY A 364 -12.70 -6.28 -1.73
C GLY A 364 -13.49 -5.85 -2.96
N THR A 365 -13.20 -6.46 -4.11
CA THR A 365 -13.95 -6.23 -5.35
C THR A 365 -15.43 -6.59 -5.20
N ALA A 366 -15.74 -7.72 -4.57
CA ALA A 366 -17.12 -8.10 -4.26
C ALA A 366 -17.81 -7.07 -3.36
N GLY A 367 -17.11 -6.58 -2.32
CA GLY A 367 -17.61 -5.49 -1.47
C GLY A 367 -17.90 -4.19 -2.25
N MET A 368 -17.04 -3.83 -3.19
CA MET A 368 -17.24 -2.66 -4.06
C MET A 368 -18.48 -2.82 -4.97
N LEU A 369 -18.68 -4.00 -5.57
CA LEU A 369 -19.86 -4.31 -6.38
C LEU A 369 -21.16 -4.26 -5.56
N GLU A 370 -21.16 -4.79 -4.34
CA GLU A 370 -22.32 -4.70 -3.44
C GLU A 370 -22.63 -3.25 -3.05
N LEU A 371 -21.60 -2.42 -2.79
CA LEU A 371 -21.81 -0.99 -2.55
C LEU A 371 -22.41 -0.29 -3.78
N ALA A 372 -21.90 -0.60 -4.98
CA ALA A 372 -22.43 -0.08 -6.23
C ALA A 372 -23.93 -0.40 -6.40
N GLN A 373 -24.30 -1.67 -6.24
CA GLN A 373 -25.69 -2.13 -6.30
C GLN A 373 -26.55 -1.47 -5.21
N ALA A 374 -26.06 -1.41 -3.97
CA ALA A 374 -26.76 -0.82 -2.84
C ALA A 374 -27.07 0.66 -3.07
N PHE A 375 -26.11 1.47 -3.52
CA PHE A 375 -26.35 2.88 -3.79
C PHE A 375 -27.24 3.11 -5.02
N ALA A 376 -27.08 2.31 -6.08
CA ALA A 376 -27.87 2.44 -7.30
C ALA A 376 -29.34 2.03 -7.11
N SER A 377 -29.62 1.08 -6.21
CA SER A 377 -30.98 0.61 -5.91
C SER A 377 -31.79 1.55 -5.02
N ARG A 378 -31.22 2.65 -4.52
CA ARG A 378 -31.92 3.58 -3.62
C ARG A 378 -33.01 4.35 -4.35
N ALA A 379 -34.15 4.51 -3.66
CA ALA A 379 -35.22 5.41 -4.11
C ALA A 379 -34.75 6.87 -4.28
N ARG A 380 -33.76 7.31 -3.48
CA ARG A 380 -33.15 8.64 -3.58
C ARG A 380 -31.64 8.50 -3.72
N ARG A 381 -31.10 9.01 -4.82
CA ARG A 381 -29.66 9.11 -5.06
C ARG A 381 -28.97 9.97 -4.00
N PRO A 382 -27.68 9.72 -3.69
CA PRO A 382 -26.88 10.59 -2.83
C PRO A 382 -26.81 12.02 -3.38
N LYS A 383 -26.35 12.99 -2.57
CA LYS A 383 -26.18 14.38 -3.04
C LYS A 383 -24.95 14.52 -3.92
N ARG A 384 -23.83 13.95 -3.45
CA ARG A 384 -22.55 13.84 -4.18
C ARG A 384 -22.59 12.69 -5.18
N SER A 385 -21.75 12.78 -6.19
CA SER A 385 -21.58 11.66 -7.13
C SER A 385 -20.69 10.58 -6.54
N LEU A 386 -20.95 9.33 -6.90
CA LEU A 386 -20.11 8.19 -6.53
C LEU A 386 -19.40 7.64 -7.77
N VAL A 387 -18.13 7.28 -7.60
CA VAL A 387 -17.30 6.65 -8.63
C VAL A 387 -16.81 5.32 -8.08
N PHE A 388 -17.27 4.22 -8.65
CA PHE A 388 -16.88 2.86 -8.27
C PHE A 388 -15.78 2.40 -9.21
N ILE A 389 -14.62 2.01 -8.67
CA ILE A 389 -13.44 1.68 -9.47
C ILE A 389 -12.92 0.28 -9.11
N GLY A 390 -12.90 -0.61 -10.10
CA GLY A 390 -12.08 -1.81 -10.10
C GLY A 390 -10.70 -1.46 -10.62
N PHE A 391 -9.70 -1.35 -9.73
CA PHE A 391 -8.31 -1.05 -10.13
C PHE A 391 -7.60 -2.28 -10.68
N SER A 392 -6.69 -2.05 -11.61
CA SER A 392 -5.81 -3.07 -12.16
C SER A 392 -4.34 -2.74 -11.94
N GLY A 393 -3.49 -3.77 -11.99
CA GLY A 393 -2.05 -3.67 -11.78
C GLY A 393 -1.64 -3.27 -10.36
N GLU A 394 -2.49 -3.51 -9.36
CA GLU A 394 -2.16 -3.23 -7.94
C GLU A 394 -0.96 -4.07 -7.50
N GLU A 395 -1.00 -5.36 -7.81
CA GLU A 395 0.04 -6.37 -7.51
C GLU A 395 1.38 -6.06 -8.16
N LYS A 396 1.33 -5.22 -9.20
CA LYS A 396 2.49 -4.74 -9.95
C LYS A 396 2.89 -3.31 -9.55
N GLY A 397 2.43 -2.84 -8.39
CA GLY A 397 2.83 -1.58 -7.77
C GLY A 397 1.83 -0.43 -7.91
N LEU A 398 0.53 -0.71 -7.79
CA LEU A 398 -0.56 0.28 -7.84
C LEU A 398 -0.71 0.95 -9.22
N LEU A 399 -0.49 0.20 -10.31
CA LEU A 399 -0.33 0.79 -11.64
C LEU A 399 -1.59 1.52 -12.13
N GLY A 400 -2.78 0.94 -11.94
CA GLY A 400 -4.07 1.53 -12.33
C GLY A 400 -4.41 2.78 -11.52
N SER A 401 -4.43 2.66 -10.19
CA SER A 401 -4.72 3.80 -9.30
C SER A 401 -3.71 4.95 -9.46
N ARG A 402 -2.42 4.66 -9.68
CA ARG A 402 -1.42 5.68 -10.02
C ARG A 402 -1.73 6.35 -11.35
N ALA A 403 -2.05 5.56 -12.38
CA ALA A 403 -2.32 6.09 -13.71
C ALA A 403 -3.54 7.02 -13.73
N LEU A 404 -4.60 6.70 -12.97
CA LEU A 404 -5.78 7.57 -12.86
C LEU A 404 -5.44 8.98 -12.39
N VAL A 405 -4.51 9.10 -11.45
CA VAL A 405 -4.04 10.38 -10.90
C VAL A 405 -2.97 11.01 -11.80
N ASP A 406 -1.92 10.27 -12.16
CA ASP A 406 -0.76 10.80 -12.86
C ASP A 406 -1.05 11.16 -14.33
N GLN A 407 -1.97 10.43 -14.98
CA GLN A 407 -2.39 10.69 -16.36
C GLN A 407 -3.64 11.58 -16.44
N HIS A 408 -4.12 12.10 -15.30
CA HIS A 408 -5.27 12.99 -15.20
C HIS A 408 -6.57 12.41 -15.81
N ILE A 409 -6.74 11.09 -15.74
CA ILE A 409 -7.97 10.40 -16.17
C ILE A 409 -9.09 10.72 -15.19
N LEU A 410 -8.77 10.71 -13.89
CA LEU A 410 -9.68 11.15 -12.85
C LEU A 410 -9.38 12.62 -12.51
N PRO A 411 -10.38 13.53 -12.55
CA PRO A 411 -10.23 14.91 -12.07
C PRO A 411 -10.09 14.92 -10.55
N ILE A 412 -8.87 14.68 -10.06
CA ILE A 412 -8.57 14.40 -8.65
C ILE A 412 -9.03 15.54 -7.73
N GLU A 413 -9.06 16.78 -8.23
CA GLU A 413 -9.55 17.95 -7.52
C GLU A 413 -11.05 17.92 -7.20
N ARG A 414 -11.82 17.06 -7.88
CA ARG A 414 -13.24 16.81 -7.58
C ARG A 414 -13.42 15.75 -6.50
N VAL A 415 -12.41 14.94 -6.23
CA VAL A 415 -12.52 13.80 -5.30
C VAL A 415 -12.40 14.30 -3.87
N VAL A 416 -13.49 14.21 -3.10
CA VAL A 416 -13.54 14.69 -1.71
C VAL A 416 -13.28 13.57 -0.70
N PHE A 417 -13.40 12.31 -1.11
CA PHE A 417 -13.15 11.15 -0.28
C PHE A 417 -12.88 9.90 -1.13
N MET A 418 -12.03 9.02 -0.63
CA MET A 418 -11.79 7.70 -1.21
C MET A 418 -11.97 6.60 -0.16
N LEU A 419 -12.84 5.63 -0.42
CA LEU A 419 -12.94 4.39 0.33
C LEU A 419 -12.19 3.29 -0.44
N ASN A 420 -11.21 2.66 0.19
CA ASN A 420 -10.52 1.48 -0.33
C ASN A 420 -11.03 0.21 0.37
N LEU A 421 -11.32 -0.83 -0.39
CA LEU A 421 -11.68 -2.16 0.09
C LEU A 421 -10.69 -3.18 -0.47
N ASP A 422 -9.98 -3.86 0.41
CA ASP A 422 -9.00 -4.88 0.04
C ASP A 422 -8.81 -5.83 1.24
N MET A 423 -8.74 -7.14 0.97
CA MET A 423 -8.68 -8.23 1.96
C MET A 423 -9.67 -8.06 3.12
N ILE A 424 -10.97 -8.15 2.82
CA ILE A 424 -12.05 -7.94 3.80
C ILE A 424 -12.74 -9.23 4.26
N GLY A 425 -12.29 -10.40 3.79
CA GLY A 425 -12.93 -11.70 3.99
C GLY A 425 -12.27 -12.63 5.02
N ARG A 426 -11.02 -12.38 5.45
CA ARG A 426 -10.30 -13.27 6.38
C ARG A 426 -10.22 -12.72 7.80
N ASN A 427 -9.46 -13.41 8.65
CA ASN A 427 -9.20 -13.08 10.05
C ASN A 427 -10.46 -12.73 10.87
N PRO A 428 -11.48 -13.61 10.91
CA PRO A 428 -12.79 -13.29 11.48
C PRO A 428 -12.76 -12.97 12.99
N SER A 429 -11.72 -13.42 13.71
CA SER A 429 -11.53 -13.17 15.14
C SER A 429 -10.77 -11.87 15.46
N GLN A 430 -10.16 -11.23 14.46
CA GLN A 430 -9.40 -9.99 14.66
C GLN A 430 -10.31 -8.76 14.48
N PRO A 431 -9.93 -7.57 14.98
CA PRO A 431 -10.58 -6.32 14.59
C PRO A 431 -10.44 -6.04 13.10
N VAL A 432 -11.39 -5.29 12.53
CA VAL A 432 -11.27 -4.70 11.19
C VAL A 432 -10.40 -3.44 11.32
N ALA A 433 -9.29 -3.40 10.60
CA ALA A 433 -8.45 -2.21 10.55
C ALA A 433 -9.08 -1.16 9.63
N VAL A 434 -9.12 0.08 10.10
CA VAL A 434 -9.50 1.25 9.30
C VAL A 434 -8.31 2.18 9.27
N VAL A 435 -7.58 2.17 8.15
CA VAL A 435 -6.42 3.03 7.90
C VAL A 435 -6.90 4.32 7.23
N GLY A 436 -6.27 5.47 7.53
CA GLY A 436 -6.62 6.75 6.91
C GLY A 436 -7.60 7.61 7.72
N ASP A 437 -8.19 7.09 8.79
CA ASP A 437 -9.21 7.77 9.58
C ASP A 437 -8.70 9.06 10.27
N GLY A 438 -7.39 9.18 10.50
CA GLY A 438 -6.75 10.40 11.02
C GLY A 438 -6.26 11.37 9.94
N TYR A 439 -6.43 11.07 8.66
CA TYR A 439 -6.04 11.92 7.53
C TYR A 439 -7.21 12.72 6.95
N GLY A 440 -8.44 12.49 7.43
CA GLY A 440 -9.63 13.24 7.03
C GLY A 440 -10.47 13.66 8.22
N THR A 441 -10.93 14.91 8.25
CA THR A 441 -11.85 15.36 9.30
C THR A 441 -13.17 14.58 9.27
N GLY A 442 -13.65 14.12 10.43
CA GLY A 442 -14.94 13.45 10.55
C GLY A 442 -14.99 12.00 10.05
N VAL A 443 -13.91 11.45 9.49
CA VAL A 443 -13.90 10.09 8.91
C VAL A 443 -14.06 9.03 10.00
N ARG A 444 -13.29 9.12 11.08
CA ARG A 444 -13.41 8.23 12.24
C ARG A 444 -14.83 8.24 12.80
N GLU A 445 -15.41 9.42 12.97
CA GLU A 445 -16.75 9.61 13.50
C GLU A 445 -17.82 9.01 12.57
N ALA A 446 -17.65 9.17 11.24
CA ALA A 446 -18.53 8.56 10.25
C ALA A 446 -18.51 7.02 10.34
N VAL A 447 -17.31 6.44 10.42
CA VAL A 447 -17.13 4.98 10.56
C VAL A 447 -17.71 4.48 11.88
N ALA A 448 -17.42 5.15 13.00
CA ALA A 448 -17.94 4.77 14.31
C ALA A 448 -19.48 4.85 14.37
N ALA A 449 -20.07 5.89 13.78
CA ALA A 449 -21.52 6.03 13.70
C ALA A 449 -22.16 4.94 12.83
N ALA A 450 -21.57 4.63 11.67
CA ALA A 450 -22.02 3.53 10.81
C ALA A 450 -21.93 2.18 11.52
N ASN A 451 -20.85 1.95 12.27
CA ASN A 451 -20.62 0.72 13.00
C ASN A 451 -21.52 0.55 14.23
N ALA A 452 -22.11 1.62 14.77
CA ALA A 452 -22.96 1.54 15.96
C ALA A 452 -24.17 0.59 15.79
N ALA A 453 -24.67 0.42 14.56
CA ALA A 453 -25.77 -0.50 14.25
C ALA A 453 -25.30 -1.94 13.94
N VAL A 454 -24.02 -2.12 13.58
CA VAL A 454 -23.47 -3.42 13.14
C VAL A 454 -22.70 -4.11 14.27
N GLY A 455 -21.90 -3.36 15.02
CA GLY A 455 -21.18 -3.86 16.20
C GLY A 455 -19.88 -4.61 15.89
N LEU A 456 -19.20 -4.30 14.78
CA LEU A 456 -17.90 -4.90 14.48
C LEU A 456 -16.80 -4.38 15.42
N PRO A 457 -15.85 -5.23 15.84
CA PRO A 457 -14.61 -4.73 16.43
C PRO A 457 -13.81 -3.98 15.37
N ILE A 458 -13.56 -2.69 15.58
CA ILE A 458 -12.78 -1.83 14.68
C ILE A 458 -11.51 -1.34 15.37
N GLU A 459 -10.38 -1.46 14.68
CA GLU A 459 -9.11 -0.83 15.05
C GLU A 459 -8.86 0.38 14.13
N PHE A 460 -8.83 1.57 14.70
CA PHE A 460 -8.55 2.81 13.97
C PHE A 460 -7.05 3.08 13.90
N GLY A 461 -6.49 3.28 12.70
CA GLY A 461 -5.07 3.55 12.49
C GLY A 461 -4.64 4.97 12.88
N GLY A 462 -5.57 5.92 12.93
CA GLY A 462 -5.29 7.33 13.22
C GLY A 462 -4.34 7.93 12.18
N ALA A 463 -3.20 8.44 12.65
CA ALA A 463 -2.15 9.02 11.81
C ALA A 463 -1.04 8.01 11.46
N GLU A 464 -1.29 6.71 11.63
CA GLU A 464 -0.43 5.68 11.05
C GLU A 464 -0.74 5.52 9.56
N TYR A 465 0.31 5.45 8.75
CA TYR A 465 0.20 5.38 7.29
C TYR A 465 0.92 4.16 6.72
N SER A 466 0.20 3.37 5.94
CA SER A 466 0.75 2.39 5.02
C SER A 466 0.37 2.78 3.59
N GLY A 467 1.31 2.73 2.65
CA GLY A 467 1.09 3.08 1.24
C GLY A 467 1.11 1.85 0.34
N ASN A 468 0.47 0.78 0.78
CA ASN A 468 0.58 -0.57 0.22
C ASN A 468 -0.70 -1.05 -0.47
N SER A 469 -1.62 -0.15 -0.82
CA SER A 469 -2.84 -0.45 -1.59
C SER A 469 -3.28 0.84 -2.32
N ASP A 470 -4.36 0.78 -3.10
CA ASP A 470 -4.77 1.80 -4.06
C ASP A 470 -5.20 3.15 -3.46
N HIS A 471 -5.32 3.29 -2.14
CA HIS A 471 -5.51 4.60 -1.51
C HIS A 471 -4.25 5.48 -1.59
N HIS A 472 -3.07 4.92 -1.87
CA HIS A 472 -1.80 5.66 -1.85
C HIS A 472 -1.74 6.86 -2.81
N PRO A 473 -2.13 6.76 -4.09
CA PRO A 473 -2.15 7.91 -5.00
C PRO A 473 -3.13 9.01 -4.56
N PHE A 474 -4.27 8.65 -3.96
CA PHE A 474 -5.23 9.60 -3.41
C PHE A 474 -4.66 10.34 -2.20
N TYR A 475 -4.03 9.62 -1.27
CA TYR A 475 -3.29 10.23 -0.16
C TYR A 475 -2.18 11.17 -0.64
N ALA A 476 -1.43 10.77 -1.68
CA ALA A 476 -0.36 11.59 -2.24
C ALA A 476 -0.87 12.89 -2.88
N SER A 477 -2.13 12.88 -3.33
CA SER A 477 -2.89 14.04 -3.83
C SER A 477 -3.71 14.74 -2.76
N ASP A 478 -3.44 14.45 -1.48
CA ASP A 478 -4.08 15.08 -0.33
C ASP A 478 -5.63 14.92 -0.33
N VAL A 479 -6.11 13.76 -0.80
CA VAL A 479 -7.52 13.35 -0.73
C VAL A 479 -7.78 12.54 0.56
N PRO A 480 -8.79 12.90 1.38
CA PRO A 480 -9.18 12.10 2.54
C PRO A 480 -9.56 10.68 2.15
N PHE A 481 -9.17 9.69 2.96
CA PHE A 481 -9.45 8.30 2.63
C PHE A 481 -9.77 7.45 3.86
N ALA A 482 -10.40 6.31 3.64
CA ALA A 482 -10.46 5.20 4.59
C ALA A 482 -10.18 3.89 3.85
N PHE A 483 -9.29 3.07 4.38
CA PHE A 483 -8.98 1.75 3.87
C PHE A 483 -9.40 0.70 4.90
N PHE A 484 -10.35 -0.15 4.52
CA PHE A 484 -10.85 -1.24 5.34
C PHE A 484 -10.10 -2.52 5.00
N PHE A 485 -9.51 -3.13 6.01
CA PHE A 485 -8.57 -4.26 5.86
C PHE A 485 -8.69 -5.21 7.04
N THR A 486 -8.60 -6.52 6.82
CA THR A 486 -8.67 -7.52 7.91
C THR A 486 -7.32 -8.09 8.33
N GLY A 487 -6.21 -7.57 7.80
CA GLY A 487 -4.87 -8.03 8.14
C GLY A 487 -4.38 -9.16 7.23
N LEU A 488 -3.06 -9.38 7.22
CA LEU A 488 -2.43 -10.49 6.50
C LEU A 488 -2.73 -11.84 7.18
N HIS A 489 -2.57 -12.94 6.44
CA HIS A 489 -2.72 -14.31 6.92
C HIS A 489 -1.82 -15.28 6.13
N ASP A 490 -1.69 -16.52 6.59
CA ASP A 490 -0.76 -17.51 6.01
C ASP A 490 -1.05 -17.85 4.53
N ASP A 491 -2.30 -17.67 4.07
CA ASP A 491 -2.67 -17.86 2.67
C ASP A 491 -2.42 -16.63 1.76
N TYR A 492 -1.91 -15.51 2.30
CA TYR A 492 -1.67 -14.29 1.52
C TYR A 492 -0.64 -14.52 0.42
N HIS A 493 -0.98 -14.14 -0.83
CA HIS A 493 -0.19 -14.41 -2.02
C HIS A 493 0.17 -15.89 -2.22
N GLN A 494 -0.65 -16.81 -1.69
CA GLN A 494 -0.46 -18.26 -1.86
C GLN A 494 -1.53 -18.85 -2.77
N LEU A 495 -1.21 -19.99 -3.39
CA LEU A 495 -2.18 -20.81 -4.14
C LEU A 495 -3.40 -21.14 -3.30
N SER A 496 -3.20 -21.29 -1.99
CA SER A 496 -4.24 -21.68 -1.04
C SER A 496 -5.24 -20.57 -0.69
N ASP A 497 -5.19 -19.38 -1.30
CA ASP A 497 -6.18 -18.31 -1.08
C ASP A 497 -7.50 -18.58 -1.83
N HIS A 498 -8.33 -19.44 -1.24
CA HIS A 498 -9.57 -19.94 -1.85
C HIS A 498 -10.84 -19.40 -1.19
N ALA A 499 -11.91 -19.35 -1.99
CA ALA A 499 -13.22 -18.78 -1.62
C ALA A 499 -13.90 -19.44 -0.42
N ASP A 500 -13.63 -20.72 -0.13
CA ASP A 500 -14.23 -21.44 1.00
C ASP A 500 -13.69 -20.97 2.37
N LYS A 501 -12.56 -20.25 2.38
CA LYS A 501 -11.90 -19.75 3.59
C LYS A 501 -12.41 -18.39 4.10
N LEU A 502 -13.29 -17.73 3.34
CA LEU A 502 -13.79 -16.39 3.67
C LEU A 502 -15.00 -16.42 4.62
N ALA A 503 -15.08 -15.40 5.47
CA ALA A 503 -16.16 -15.17 6.43
C ALA A 503 -17.22 -14.23 5.84
N TYR A 504 -18.04 -14.73 4.91
CA TYR A 504 -19.00 -13.92 4.13
C TYR A 504 -20.02 -13.11 4.95
N ASP A 505 -20.50 -13.64 6.07
CA ASP A 505 -21.41 -12.87 6.95
C ASP A 505 -20.70 -11.63 7.53
N ARG A 506 -19.43 -11.80 7.94
CA ARG A 506 -18.59 -10.70 8.43
C ARG A 506 -18.24 -9.73 7.30
N MET A 507 -18.00 -10.22 6.08
CA MET A 507 -17.83 -9.36 4.91
C MET A 507 -19.06 -8.48 4.68
N ALA A 508 -20.26 -9.05 4.74
CA ALA A 508 -21.50 -8.29 4.59
C ALA A 508 -21.64 -7.19 5.65
N ASP A 509 -21.26 -7.49 6.89
CA ASP A 509 -21.23 -6.50 7.97
C ASP A 509 -20.19 -5.39 7.73
N ILE A 510 -18.99 -5.74 7.27
CA ILE A 510 -17.94 -4.77 6.89
C ILE A 510 -18.46 -3.83 5.79
N VAL A 511 -19.07 -4.40 4.75
CA VAL A 511 -19.65 -3.65 3.62
C VAL A 511 -20.80 -2.76 4.07
N ARG A 512 -21.61 -3.17 5.06
CA ARG A 512 -22.64 -2.29 5.66
C ARG A 512 -22.06 -1.10 6.42
N VAL A 513 -20.96 -1.28 7.15
CA VAL A 513 -20.24 -0.16 7.80
C VAL A 513 -19.64 0.77 6.76
N ALA A 514 -19.03 0.22 5.71
CA ALA A 514 -18.53 0.99 4.58
C ALA A 514 -19.64 1.79 3.88
N TYR A 515 -20.81 1.16 3.64
CA TYR A 515 -21.99 1.83 3.10
C TYR A 515 -22.42 3.02 3.97
N GLY A 516 -22.55 2.82 5.28
CA GLY A 516 -22.96 3.90 6.20
C GLY A 516 -21.95 5.05 6.24
N THR A 517 -20.66 4.74 6.14
CA THR A 517 -19.58 5.73 6.07
C THR A 517 -19.68 6.55 4.79
N VAL A 518 -19.80 5.89 3.64
CA VAL A 518 -19.97 6.55 2.34
C VAL A 518 -21.27 7.34 2.32
N ASP A 519 -22.38 6.86 2.87
CA ASP A 519 -23.66 7.58 2.90
C ASP A 519 -23.60 8.85 3.75
N ALA A 520 -22.92 8.81 4.90
CA ALA A 520 -22.70 9.99 5.74
C ALA A 520 -21.96 11.09 4.97
N ILE A 521 -20.97 10.72 4.17
CA ILE A 521 -20.22 11.66 3.33
C ILE A 521 -21.04 12.06 2.11
N ALA A 522 -21.64 11.12 1.39
CA ALA A 522 -22.38 11.36 0.15
C ALA A 522 -23.66 12.21 0.34
N SER A 523 -24.24 12.19 1.54
CA SER A 523 -25.39 13.01 1.94
C SER A 523 -25.03 14.41 2.43
N GLY A 524 -23.75 14.66 2.72
CA GLY A 524 -23.25 15.91 3.30
C GLY A 524 -23.31 15.97 4.83
N ALA A 525 -23.63 14.87 5.53
CA ALA A 525 -23.57 14.83 6.99
C ALA A 525 -22.12 14.98 7.50
N VAL A 526 -21.16 14.44 6.73
CA VAL A 526 -19.72 14.66 6.91
C VAL A 526 -19.15 15.22 5.60
N THR A 527 -18.25 16.19 5.69
CA THR A 527 -17.51 16.72 4.54
C THR A 527 -16.03 16.72 4.90
N PRO A 528 -15.32 15.60 4.62
CA PRO A 528 -13.93 15.46 5.01
C PRO A 528 -13.04 16.50 4.34
N THR A 529 -12.10 17.02 5.12
CA THR A 529 -10.98 17.82 4.64
C THR A 529 -9.69 17.13 5.05
N PHE A 530 -8.69 17.14 4.17
CA PHE A 530 -7.44 16.45 4.43
C PHE A 530 -6.66 17.09 5.58
N ILE A 531 -6.01 16.24 6.38
CA ILE A 531 -5.16 16.62 7.49
C ILE A 531 -3.72 16.28 7.13
N HIS A 532 -2.91 17.30 6.90
CA HIS A 532 -1.49 17.11 6.64
C HIS A 532 -0.75 16.93 7.96
N HIS A 533 -0.21 15.73 8.16
CA HIS A 533 0.69 15.41 9.28
C HIS A 533 2.13 15.75 8.88
N VAL A 534 2.66 16.85 9.40
CA VAL A 534 4.06 17.25 9.16
C VAL A 534 4.91 16.71 10.31
N ASP A 535 5.07 15.38 10.35
CA ASP A 535 5.68 14.65 11.46
C ASP A 535 7.04 15.21 11.89
N TRP A 536 7.92 15.48 10.93
CA TRP A 536 9.27 15.99 11.22
C TRP A 536 9.28 17.33 11.93
N LEU A 537 8.22 18.13 11.77
CA LEU A 537 8.03 19.44 12.39
C LEU A 537 7.19 19.33 13.66
N GLY A 538 6.26 18.37 13.71
CA GLY A 538 5.34 18.10 14.82
C GLY A 538 4.10 18.98 14.78
N ILE A 539 3.53 19.20 13.59
CA ILE A 539 2.28 19.93 13.40
C ILE A 539 1.28 19.16 12.56
N GLU A 540 0.00 19.46 12.77
CA GLU A 540 -1.06 19.15 11.82
C GLU A 540 -1.50 20.44 11.12
N VAL A 541 -1.74 20.36 9.81
CA VAL A 541 -2.20 21.50 9.01
C VAL A 541 -3.42 21.08 8.20
N GLN A 542 -4.40 21.98 8.11
CA GLN A 542 -5.62 21.78 7.33
C GLN A 542 -5.92 23.01 6.49
N ALA A 543 -6.40 22.81 5.26
CA ALA A 543 -6.97 23.88 4.46
C ALA A 543 -8.38 24.21 5.00
N ARG A 544 -8.57 25.43 5.52
CA ARG A 544 -9.86 25.91 6.08
C ARG A 544 -10.14 27.32 5.60
N GLY A 545 -11.29 27.52 4.94
CA GLY A 545 -11.73 28.86 4.51
C GLY A 545 -10.74 29.58 3.57
N GLY A 546 -9.97 28.84 2.77
CA GLY A 546 -8.92 29.39 1.90
C GLY A 546 -7.54 29.55 2.56
N ASP A 547 -7.40 29.18 3.84
CA ASP A 547 -6.17 29.34 4.62
C ASP A 547 -5.56 27.98 5.02
N ALA A 548 -4.23 27.88 5.04
CA ALA A 548 -3.51 26.72 5.57
C ALA A 548 -3.31 26.90 7.09
N VAL A 549 -4.21 26.30 7.88
CA VAL A 549 -4.29 26.51 9.33
C VAL A 549 -3.59 25.38 10.07
N VAL A 550 -2.66 25.72 10.96
CA VAL A 550 -2.09 24.79 11.93
C VAL A 550 -3.18 24.41 12.94
N THR A 551 -3.61 23.16 12.94
CA THR A 551 -4.69 22.67 13.83
C THR A 551 -4.17 22.07 15.11
N ALA A 552 -2.96 21.53 15.10
CA ALA A 552 -2.30 20.98 16.27
C ALA A 552 -0.79 21.25 16.21
N VAL A 553 -0.18 21.42 17.39
CA VAL A 553 1.27 21.49 17.57
C VAL A 553 1.62 20.53 18.70
N ALA A 554 2.44 19.52 18.40
CA ALA A 554 2.87 18.55 19.40
C ALA A 554 3.80 19.21 20.42
N GLY A 555 3.59 18.95 21.71
CA GLY A 555 4.47 19.44 22.78
C GLY A 555 5.90 18.92 22.62
N GLY A 556 6.89 19.78 22.88
CA GLY A 556 8.32 19.43 22.71
C GLY A 556 8.76 19.20 21.26
N SER A 557 7.90 19.47 20.28
CA SER A 557 8.24 19.41 18.86
C SER A 557 9.12 20.58 18.42
N ARG A 558 9.70 20.45 17.23
CA ARG A 558 10.45 21.53 16.60
C ARG A 558 9.57 22.76 16.34
N ALA A 559 8.30 22.55 15.98
CA ALA A 559 7.33 23.61 15.82
C ALA A 559 7.05 24.37 17.11
N ALA A 560 6.82 23.65 18.22
CA ALA A 560 6.63 24.26 19.53
C ALA A 560 7.87 25.07 19.94
N GLY A 561 9.07 24.52 19.76
CA GLY A 561 10.33 25.21 20.03
C GLY A 561 10.55 26.45 19.16
N ALA A 562 10.05 26.44 17.93
CA ALA A 562 10.08 27.58 17.02
C ALA A 562 8.96 28.61 17.30
N GLY A 563 8.03 28.32 18.22
CA GLY A 563 6.95 29.22 18.61
C GLY A 563 5.68 29.15 17.75
N LEU A 564 5.55 28.12 16.91
CA LEU A 564 4.29 27.80 16.23
C LEU A 564 3.23 27.38 17.25
N ALA A 565 1.97 27.71 16.97
CA ALA A 565 0.82 27.34 17.79
C ALA A 565 -0.38 26.96 16.91
N ALA A 566 -1.30 26.19 17.48
CA ALA A 566 -2.59 25.96 16.85
C ALA A 566 -3.31 27.29 16.59
N GLY A 567 -3.94 27.41 15.43
CA GLY A 567 -4.55 28.64 14.92
C GLY A 567 -3.61 29.54 14.10
N ASP A 568 -2.32 29.21 14.00
CA ASP A 568 -1.42 29.88 13.05
C ASP A 568 -1.86 29.60 11.61
N VAL A 569 -1.92 30.65 10.79
CA VAL A 569 -2.14 30.51 9.35
C VAL A 569 -0.82 30.62 8.61
N ILE A 570 -0.41 29.57 7.92
CA ILE A 570 0.80 29.57 7.10
C ILE A 570 0.52 30.37 5.82
N ARG A 571 1.30 31.43 5.60
CA ARG A 571 1.20 32.32 4.44
C ARG A 571 2.29 32.09 3.42
N ALA A 572 3.50 31.73 3.86
CA ALA A 572 4.62 31.44 2.98
C ALA A 572 5.59 30.43 3.60
N ILE A 573 6.28 29.66 2.75
CA ILE A 573 7.34 28.72 3.11
C ILE A 573 8.56 29.04 2.25
N GLY A 574 9.69 29.36 2.88
CA GLY A 574 10.94 29.67 2.16
C GLY A 574 10.84 30.91 1.28
N GLY A 575 10.10 31.93 1.73
CA GLY A 575 9.84 33.15 0.97
C GLY A 575 8.86 32.99 -0.19
N THR A 576 8.31 31.79 -0.44
CA THR A 576 7.29 31.54 -1.46
C THR A 576 5.89 31.55 -0.83
N PRO A 577 4.99 32.48 -1.20
CA PRO A 577 3.61 32.47 -0.73
C PRO A 577 2.86 31.18 -1.09
N LEU A 578 1.97 30.74 -0.21
CA LEU A 578 1.01 29.67 -0.51
C LEU A 578 -0.16 30.27 -1.31
N ALA A 579 -0.21 29.99 -2.61
CA ALA A 579 -1.30 30.43 -3.47
C ALA A 579 -2.58 29.59 -3.23
N ASP A 580 -2.41 28.28 -3.04
CA ASP A 580 -3.46 27.36 -2.61
C ASP A 580 -3.10 26.80 -1.23
N PRO A 581 -3.97 26.92 -0.21
CA PRO A 581 -3.72 26.32 1.10
C PRO A 581 -3.54 24.80 1.06
N ARG A 582 -4.07 24.10 0.04
CA ARG A 582 -3.93 22.66 -0.16
C ARG A 582 -2.50 22.25 -0.53
N ASP A 583 -1.72 23.16 -1.11
CA ASP A 583 -0.32 22.89 -1.48
C ASP A 583 0.62 22.77 -0.27
N VAL A 584 0.16 23.12 0.94
CA VAL A 584 1.02 23.18 2.12
C VAL A 584 1.72 21.85 2.41
N GLY A 585 1.03 20.72 2.23
CA GLY A 585 1.62 19.39 2.37
C GLY A 585 2.76 19.15 1.38
N LYS A 586 2.52 19.41 0.09
CA LYS A 586 3.53 19.30 -0.98
C LYS A 586 4.75 20.17 -0.68
N ARG A 587 4.56 21.42 -0.27
CA ARG A 587 5.66 22.35 0.07
C ARG A 587 6.51 21.84 1.22
N PHE A 588 5.91 21.24 2.25
CA PHE A 588 6.66 20.60 3.33
C PHE A 588 7.37 19.31 2.88
N ARG A 589 6.80 18.54 1.95
CA ARG A 589 7.44 17.35 1.36
C ARG A 589 8.70 17.73 0.57
N GLU A 590 8.62 18.78 -0.25
CA GLU A 590 9.69 19.31 -1.12
C GLU A 590 10.83 20.01 -0.36
N TRP A 591 10.63 20.36 0.91
CA TRP A 591 11.67 21.03 1.71
C TRP A 591 12.90 20.14 1.88
N GLU A 592 14.07 20.51 1.34
CA GLU A 592 15.27 19.67 1.43
C GLU A 592 15.72 19.36 2.88
N PRO A 593 15.87 18.07 3.29
CA PRO A 593 16.40 17.71 4.60
C PRO A 593 17.83 18.23 4.84
N GLY A 594 18.09 18.72 6.04
CA GLY A 594 19.35 19.36 6.43
C GLY A 594 19.38 20.87 6.20
N THR A 595 18.32 21.47 5.64
CA THR A 595 18.23 22.91 5.40
C THR A 595 17.28 23.61 6.37
N ALA A 596 17.48 24.91 6.55
CA ALA A 596 16.57 25.78 7.30
C ALA A 596 15.88 26.79 6.37
N GLN A 597 14.63 27.11 6.69
CA GLN A 597 13.82 28.07 5.96
C GLN A 597 12.88 28.77 6.94
N ASP A 598 12.39 29.93 6.51
CA ASP A 598 11.41 30.71 7.26
C ASP A 598 9.98 30.33 6.86
N LEU A 599 9.14 30.18 7.88
CA LEU A 599 7.69 30.08 7.76
C LEU A 599 7.08 31.45 8.10
N VAL A 600 6.40 32.06 7.14
CA VAL A 600 5.62 33.28 7.42
C VAL A 600 4.24 32.83 7.88
N VAL A 601 3.89 33.13 9.14
CA VAL A 601 2.60 32.76 9.72
C VAL A 601 1.85 33.98 10.23
N ALA A 602 0.51 33.94 10.17
CA ALA A 602 -0.36 34.95 10.74
C ALA A 602 -1.09 34.41 11.96
N ARG A 603 -1.09 35.16 13.07
CA ARG A 603 -1.83 34.84 14.30
C ARG A 603 -2.49 36.11 14.83
N GLY A 604 -3.81 36.10 14.97
CA GLY A 604 -4.56 37.28 15.43
C GLY A 604 -4.37 38.52 14.55
N GLY A 605 -4.19 38.34 13.23
CA GLY A 605 -3.96 39.42 12.27
C GLY A 605 -2.52 39.91 12.17
N ALA A 606 -1.63 39.52 13.09
CA ALA A 606 -0.21 39.85 13.03
C ALA A 606 0.59 38.77 12.29
N THR A 607 1.42 39.21 11.34
CA THR A 607 2.34 38.34 10.60
C THR A 607 3.67 38.23 11.34
N ARG A 608 4.23 37.03 11.42
CA ARG A 608 5.53 36.73 12.01
C ARG A 608 6.31 35.76 11.12
N SER A 609 7.64 35.88 11.11
CA SER A 609 8.52 34.87 10.52
C SER A 609 8.96 33.90 11.61
N VAL A 610 8.87 32.60 11.32
CA VAL A 610 9.26 31.52 12.21
C VAL A 610 10.36 30.70 11.53
N HIS A 611 11.57 30.76 12.08
CA HIS A 611 12.71 30.05 11.55
C HIS A 611 12.66 28.58 11.93
N VAL A 612 12.67 27.68 10.94
CA VAL A 612 12.57 26.23 11.15
C VAL A 612 13.68 25.52 10.38
N ALA A 613 14.30 24.53 11.02
CA ALA A 613 15.23 23.62 10.36
C ALA A 613 14.56 22.26 10.10
N ARG A 614 14.68 21.71 8.88
CA ARG A 614 14.32 20.32 8.61
C ARG A 614 15.54 19.46 8.87
N ALA A 615 15.54 18.69 9.95
CA ALA A 615 16.65 17.77 10.21
C ALA A 615 16.71 16.65 9.16
N LYS A 616 17.90 16.11 8.90
CA LYS A 616 18.04 14.85 8.16
C LYS A 616 17.38 13.71 8.94
N ARG A 617 16.97 12.65 8.23
CA ARG A 617 16.28 11.51 8.85
C ARG A 617 17.16 10.82 9.89
N GLY A 618 16.65 10.72 11.12
CA GLY A 618 17.32 10.02 12.21
C GLY A 618 17.44 8.52 11.96
N TYR A 619 18.52 7.94 12.49
CA TYR A 619 18.85 6.52 12.44
C TYR A 619 19.08 6.00 13.86
N LEU A 620 18.32 4.99 14.26
CA LEU A 620 18.48 4.35 15.58
C LEU A 620 19.50 3.19 15.52
N GLY A 621 19.57 2.47 14.39
CA GLY A 621 20.49 1.34 14.24
C GLY A 621 20.02 0.05 14.89
N VAL A 622 18.73 -0.26 14.76
CA VAL A 622 18.10 -1.47 15.31
C VAL A 622 17.41 -2.28 14.23
N PHE A 623 17.27 -3.57 14.51
CA PHE A 623 16.49 -4.52 13.73
C PHE A 623 15.26 -4.92 14.55
N PRO A 624 14.10 -4.30 14.31
CA PRO A 624 12.90 -4.53 15.10
C PRO A 624 12.18 -5.83 14.67
N GLY A 625 11.50 -6.46 15.63
CA GLY A 625 10.67 -7.64 15.44
C GLY A 625 9.51 -7.68 16.44
N PRO A 626 8.57 -8.63 16.25
CA PRO A 626 7.38 -8.73 17.10
C PRO A 626 7.75 -9.22 18.49
N VAL A 627 6.94 -8.84 19.48
CA VAL A 627 6.96 -9.45 20.82
C VAL A 627 5.97 -10.60 20.80
N ASP A 628 6.41 -11.80 21.19
CA ASP A 628 5.56 -12.98 21.27
C ASP A 628 4.46 -12.83 22.33
N ALA A 629 3.35 -13.55 22.15
CA ALA A 629 2.15 -13.41 22.99
C ALA A 629 2.42 -13.73 24.47
N ASP A 630 3.27 -14.73 24.74
CA ASP A 630 3.63 -15.14 26.09
C ASP A 630 4.48 -14.08 26.79
N ALA A 631 5.50 -13.52 26.11
CA ALA A 631 6.29 -12.41 26.62
C ALA A 631 5.44 -11.16 26.84
N ARG A 632 4.54 -10.83 25.91
CA ARG A 632 3.59 -9.72 26.04
C ARG A 632 2.75 -9.86 27.30
N LYS A 633 2.16 -11.05 27.51
CA LYS A 633 1.36 -11.37 28.70
C LYS A 633 2.18 -11.33 29.99
N ALA A 634 3.37 -11.93 29.99
CA ALA A 634 4.25 -11.98 31.16
C ALA A 634 4.73 -10.59 31.60
N LEU A 635 4.96 -9.69 30.64
CA LEU A 635 5.42 -8.33 30.88
C LEU A 635 4.28 -7.32 31.08
N GLY A 636 3.02 -7.77 30.94
CA GLY A 636 1.84 -6.91 31.06
C GLY A 636 1.83 -5.78 30.02
N LEU A 637 2.32 -6.04 28.80
CA LEU A 637 2.34 -5.06 27.72
C LEU A 637 0.99 -5.03 27.01
N SER A 638 0.45 -3.84 26.79
CA SER A 638 -0.70 -3.61 25.90
C SER A 638 -0.31 -3.71 24.43
N ASP A 639 -1.26 -3.89 23.51
CA ASP A 639 -1.00 -4.14 22.09
C ASP A 639 -0.24 -3.00 21.37
N ASP A 640 -0.31 -1.78 21.92
CA ASP A 640 0.45 -0.59 21.48
C ASP A 640 1.88 -0.51 22.05
N GLU A 641 2.26 -1.43 22.93
CA GLU A 641 3.58 -1.49 23.54
C GLU A 641 4.38 -2.72 23.09
N GLY A 642 5.67 -2.52 22.86
CA GLY A 642 6.64 -3.58 22.64
C GLY A 642 7.10 -3.73 21.21
N VAL A 643 8.39 -3.49 21.01
CA VAL A 643 9.16 -3.88 19.84
C VAL A 643 10.36 -4.68 20.29
N ARG A 644 10.40 -5.96 19.96
CA ARG A 644 11.54 -6.82 20.27
C ARG A 644 12.70 -6.45 19.36
N ILE A 645 13.86 -6.21 19.93
CA ILE A 645 15.08 -5.93 19.18
C ILE A 645 15.72 -7.26 18.81
N ARG A 646 15.69 -7.60 17.53
CA ARG A 646 16.33 -8.82 16.98
C ARG A 646 17.82 -8.62 16.71
N GLY A 647 18.25 -7.37 16.61
CA GLY A 647 19.63 -7.03 16.39
C GLY A 647 19.89 -5.55 16.60
N VAL A 648 21.15 -5.22 16.85
CA VAL A 648 21.62 -3.84 17.03
C VAL A 648 22.90 -3.66 16.23
N ALA A 649 22.99 -2.59 15.45
CA ALA A 649 24.22 -2.20 14.79
C ALA A 649 25.24 -1.74 15.86
N PRO A 650 26.39 -2.42 16.05
CA PRO A 650 27.31 -2.14 17.15
C PRO A 650 27.80 -0.69 17.18
N ASP A 651 28.16 -0.14 16.02
CA ASP A 651 28.60 1.25 15.87
C ASP A 651 27.44 2.24 15.67
N GLY A 652 26.21 1.72 15.61
CA GLY A 652 24.99 2.50 15.50
C GLY A 652 24.64 3.19 16.83
N PRO A 653 23.77 4.20 16.79
CA PRO A 653 23.33 4.94 17.99
C PRO A 653 22.79 4.05 19.11
N ALA A 654 21.95 3.08 18.77
CA ALA A 654 21.42 2.12 19.73
C ALA A 654 22.52 1.24 20.37
N GLY A 655 23.49 0.77 19.58
CA GLY A 655 24.61 -0.02 20.08
C GLY A 655 25.48 0.77 21.05
N LYS A 656 25.83 2.01 20.66
CA LYS A 656 26.57 2.96 21.52
C LYS A 656 25.83 3.32 22.81
N ALA A 657 24.50 3.36 22.76
CA ALA A 657 23.64 3.57 23.92
C ALA A 657 23.44 2.32 24.79
N GLY A 658 24.02 1.18 24.39
CA GLY A 658 23.96 -0.06 25.14
C GLY A 658 22.67 -0.86 24.97
N LEU A 659 21.90 -0.62 23.90
CA LEU A 659 20.79 -1.48 23.49
C LEU A 659 21.34 -2.81 22.97
N ARG A 660 20.62 -3.91 23.21
CA ARG A 660 21.06 -5.28 22.91
C ARG A 660 19.95 -6.06 22.20
N GLU A 661 20.35 -7.10 21.47
CA GLU A 661 19.42 -8.14 21.00
C GLU A 661 18.66 -8.73 22.21
N GLY A 662 17.36 -8.93 22.05
CA GLY A 662 16.45 -9.40 23.09
C GLY A 662 15.76 -8.29 23.89
N ASP A 663 16.27 -7.04 23.87
CA ASP A 663 15.58 -5.92 24.51
C ASP A 663 14.20 -5.70 23.86
N ILE A 664 13.22 -5.27 24.66
CA ILE A 664 11.90 -4.88 24.15
C ILE A 664 11.74 -3.37 24.35
N VAL A 665 11.75 -2.58 23.28
CA VAL A 665 11.48 -1.15 23.37
C VAL A 665 9.99 -0.96 23.58
N ILE A 666 9.62 -0.30 24.66
CA ILE A 666 8.21 -0.07 25.04
C ILE A 666 7.82 1.40 24.96
N ARG A 667 8.77 2.35 25.04
CA ARG A 667 8.49 3.77 24.81
C ARG A 667 9.61 4.50 24.06
N ILE A 668 9.24 5.52 23.29
CA ILE A 668 10.14 6.51 22.68
C ILE A 668 9.60 7.91 22.99
N ARG A 669 10.43 8.80 23.58
CA ARG A 669 10.00 10.13 24.07
C ARG A 669 8.74 10.06 24.96
N GLY A 670 8.63 9.01 25.78
CA GLY A 670 7.49 8.76 26.67
C GLY A 670 6.24 8.19 26.00
N LEU A 671 6.18 8.12 24.66
CA LEU A 671 5.07 7.53 23.92
C LEU A 671 5.23 6.01 23.82
N PRO A 672 4.16 5.22 23.98
CA PRO A 672 4.20 3.78 23.72
C PRO A 672 4.61 3.51 22.27
N VAL A 673 5.34 2.42 22.06
CA VAL A 673 5.82 2.03 20.73
C VAL A 673 5.57 0.54 20.49
N ASN A 674 5.03 0.24 19.32
CA ASN A 674 4.92 -1.09 18.74
C ASN A 674 5.60 -1.11 17.36
N LEU A 675 5.54 -2.25 16.67
CA LEU A 675 6.18 -2.40 15.38
C LEU A 675 5.69 -1.41 14.32
N ARG A 676 4.40 -1.06 14.35
CA ARG A 676 3.77 -0.13 13.41
C ARG A 676 4.23 1.31 13.66
N SER A 677 4.25 1.74 14.91
CA SER A 677 4.55 3.12 15.31
C SER A 677 6.05 3.46 15.41
N LEU A 678 6.96 2.48 15.51
CA LEU A 678 8.40 2.72 15.66
C LEU A 678 8.96 3.62 14.55
N GLY A 679 8.61 3.34 13.30
CA GLY A 679 9.08 4.12 12.15
C GLY A 679 8.63 5.57 12.21
N THR A 680 7.36 5.80 12.55
CA THR A 680 6.74 7.12 12.69
C THR A 680 7.35 7.91 13.83
N HIS A 681 7.52 7.30 15.00
CA HIS A 681 8.18 7.95 16.14
C HIS A 681 9.59 8.40 15.80
N LEU A 682 10.36 7.56 15.11
CA LEU A 682 11.73 7.91 14.69
C LEU A 682 11.75 8.97 13.58
N ALA A 683 10.74 9.02 12.70
CA ALA A 683 10.66 10.04 11.65
C ALA A 683 10.47 11.47 12.20
N ARG A 684 9.94 11.60 13.42
CA ARG A 684 9.79 12.87 14.15
C ARG A 684 11.09 13.36 14.81
N ILE A 685 12.15 12.56 14.77
CA ILE A 685 13.41 12.81 15.44
C ILE A 685 14.49 13.01 14.39
N GLY A 686 15.11 14.18 14.41
CA GLY A 686 16.22 14.50 13.53
C GLY A 686 17.47 13.69 13.84
N ALA A 687 18.30 13.45 12.83
CA ALA A 687 19.69 13.10 13.07
C ALA A 687 20.38 14.19 13.89
N GLY A 688 21.17 13.79 14.88
CA GLY A 688 21.80 14.67 15.86
C GLY A 688 20.90 15.06 17.04
N GLU A 689 19.61 14.70 17.04
CA GLU A 689 18.71 15.02 18.16
C GLU A 689 18.74 13.94 19.25
N PRO A 690 18.65 14.34 20.53
CA PRO A 690 18.51 13.41 21.63
C PRO A 690 17.13 12.74 21.63
N VAL A 691 17.12 11.48 22.06
CA VAL A 691 15.93 10.67 22.26
C VAL A 691 16.12 9.79 23.50
N GLN A 692 15.10 9.80 24.34
CA GLN A 692 14.96 8.86 25.44
C GLN A 692 14.09 7.68 25.00
N ILE A 693 14.56 6.47 25.25
CA ILE A 693 13.81 5.23 25.03
C ILE A 693 13.67 4.45 26.33
N VAL A 694 12.52 3.83 26.53
CA VAL A 694 12.30 2.89 27.64
C VAL A 694 12.24 1.49 27.07
N ILE A 695 13.03 0.60 27.65
CA ILE A 695 13.16 -0.79 27.24
C ILE A 695 12.81 -1.71 28.40
N VAL A 696 12.49 -2.96 28.08
CA VAL A 696 12.47 -4.08 29.02
C VAL A 696 13.65 -4.97 28.71
N ARG A 697 14.48 -5.24 29.72
CA ARG A 697 15.59 -6.19 29.67
C ARG A 697 15.53 -7.06 30.91
N ASP A 698 15.52 -8.38 30.72
CA ASP A 698 15.45 -9.36 31.81
C ASP A 698 14.24 -9.13 32.74
N GLY A 699 13.11 -8.68 32.18
CA GLY A 699 11.89 -8.34 32.94
C GLY A 699 11.89 -6.96 33.61
N GLU A 700 13.02 -6.25 33.62
CA GLU A 700 13.14 -4.92 34.24
C GLU A 700 13.04 -3.80 33.22
N ARG A 701 12.33 -2.72 33.58
CA ARG A 701 12.26 -1.49 32.77
C ARG A 701 13.52 -0.67 32.95
N LYS A 702 14.16 -0.28 31.84
CA LYS A 702 15.37 0.56 31.82
C LYS A 702 15.16 1.72 30.87
N THR A 703 15.70 2.88 31.22
CA THR A 703 15.68 4.07 30.38
C THR A 703 17.06 4.27 29.77
N LEU A 704 17.12 4.45 28.45
CA LEU A 704 18.34 4.77 27.72
C LEU A 704 18.18 6.13 27.05
N ASP A 705 19.17 7.00 27.24
CA ASP A 705 19.27 8.27 26.53
C ASP A 705 20.31 8.10 25.41
N LEU A 706 19.96 8.53 24.20
CA LEU A 706 20.85 8.46 23.04
C LEU A 706 20.61 9.60 22.06
N VAL A 707 21.50 9.74 21.09
CA VAL A 707 21.36 10.73 20.00
C VAL A 707 21.19 9.97 18.69
N LEU A 708 20.13 10.26 17.92
CA LEU A 708 19.97 9.59 16.63
C LEU A 708 21.10 9.98 15.68
N GLY A 709 21.60 9.01 14.93
CA GLY A 709 22.63 9.23 13.93
C GLY A 709 22.01 9.69 12.61
N GLU A 710 22.85 10.17 11.69
CA GLU A 710 22.47 10.17 10.28
C GLU A 710 22.45 8.72 9.79
N ARG A 711 21.42 8.37 9.01
CA ARG A 711 21.43 7.07 8.34
C ARG A 711 22.65 7.03 7.42
N PRO A 712 23.55 6.04 7.55
CA PRO A 712 24.68 5.91 6.64
C PRO A 712 24.15 5.93 5.21
N GLN A 713 24.82 6.68 4.32
CA GLN A 713 24.50 6.62 2.91
C GLN A 713 24.51 5.15 2.48
N ARG A 714 23.43 4.71 1.85
CA ARG A 714 23.39 3.38 1.27
C ARG A 714 24.51 3.37 0.22
N PRO A 715 25.52 2.51 0.35
CA PRO A 715 26.58 2.44 -0.65
C PRO A 715 26.01 2.13 -2.03
#